data_AF-A0A840FWT9-F1
#
_entry.id   AF-A0A840FWT9-F1
#
_cell.length_a   1.000
_cell.length_b   1.000
_cell.length_c   1.000
_cell.angle_alpha   90.00
_cell.angle_beta   90.00
_cell.angle_gamma   90.00
#
_symmetry.space_group_name_H-M   'P 1'
#
loop_
_entity.id
_entity.type
_entity.pdbx_description
1 polymer ?
#
loop_
_entity_poly.entity_id
_entity_poly.type
_entity_poly.pdbx_seq_one_letter_code
_entity_poly.pdbx_strand_id
1 'polypeptide(L)'
;MRLASFQITNFRSINDSGLIDSTQITTILGRNDSGKSNLLRALHSLNPAEGVAELSPIKDFPRHRRLEECTGDTPVVFTRWSLDESEQAELAAILPRAAGVHHVTASRGYAAARSAGFEGLGALSLDVSDTKAKVRKIVPAVKAVAEKVADEAAKAALEQEADVFDAAMIMSPDYIKWSAGAIKAAQALRKALAVAGAELSDKQDQMLAELEETALSIANDAPALERAQEWVIGKLPRFVYVDEYPALPGRQNIAEFLGREGWGQLTPEQQSFARLCKAAGLDLRQLQALLEKNDQATRNQLVNRAGSVVTAEIRRLWKDRALKVRFNLDGQYLDTLVSDPNAAYEVEVNLEERSRGFQWFFSFYVAFFADTQGGQAEDAVLLLDEPGLHLHAHSQADLLAHLEKDFAGNQVIYTTHSPFMVPTHRLDAVRTASLDETAGTTVSNTAQGDERTLFPLKAALAFARMASEPVKQEAAKPVAATQESVKPAPAKQNASEGAKPAKSAKSAEAVKPEPVKPEPAKPVVAESAKPVEAAPVAVAAPAVLPAPAMPEPAKVAAPAKIEAVKTEVAKPVVVESVKPAEAAPVAVAAPVVPPAEVPAPVTAEPAKPVAGESIKSAEPVAETPVAVAAVPAEAPVMQRVEEQTAVVSPQAEQPAEVA
;
A
#
# COMPACT_ATOMS: atom_id res chain seq x y z
N MET A 1 -3.73 -13.73 -10.18
CA MET A 1 -4.87 -13.93 -9.26
C MET A 1 -5.69 -12.65 -9.19
N ARG A 2 -7.01 -12.73 -8.98
CA ARG A 2 -7.87 -11.54 -8.78
C ARG A 2 -8.63 -11.62 -7.45
N LEU A 3 -8.71 -10.51 -6.73
CA LEU A 3 -9.44 -10.40 -5.47
C LEU A 3 -10.94 -10.46 -5.74
N ALA A 4 -11.58 -11.55 -5.30
CA ALA A 4 -13.02 -11.77 -5.44
C ALA A 4 -13.80 -11.19 -4.25
N SER A 5 -13.31 -11.37 -3.02
CA SER A 5 -13.88 -10.73 -1.83
C SER A 5 -12.88 -10.62 -0.68
N PHE A 6 -13.16 -9.75 0.29
CA PHE A 6 -12.34 -9.55 1.49
C PHE A 6 -13.18 -9.26 2.74
N GLN A 7 -12.67 -9.59 3.91
CA GLN A 7 -13.31 -9.35 5.20
C GLN A 7 -12.27 -8.80 6.17
N ILE A 8 -12.60 -7.74 6.89
CA ILE A 8 -11.76 -7.13 7.91
C ILE A 8 -12.39 -7.39 9.27
N THR A 9 -11.59 -7.83 10.23
CA THR A 9 -12.00 -8.09 11.61
C THR A 9 -11.02 -7.43 12.59
N ASN A 10 -11.45 -7.20 13.83
CA ASN A 10 -10.59 -6.76 14.94
C ASN A 10 -9.65 -5.57 14.61
N PHE A 11 -10.13 -4.56 13.87
CA PHE A 11 -9.31 -3.43 13.39
C PHE A 11 -9.97 -2.07 13.61
N ARG A 12 -9.50 -1.33 14.63
CA ARG A 12 -9.83 0.06 14.97
C ARG A 12 -11.31 0.32 15.27
N SER A 13 -12.12 0.56 14.23
CA SER A 13 -13.57 0.75 14.31
C SER A 13 -14.36 -0.49 13.85
N ILE A 14 -13.68 -1.48 13.28
CA ILE A 14 -14.24 -2.68 12.68
C ILE A 14 -14.09 -3.82 13.68
N ASN A 15 -15.20 -4.36 14.18
CA ASN A 15 -15.18 -5.65 14.87
C ASN A 15 -15.26 -6.79 13.84
N ASP A 16 -16.24 -6.71 12.94
CA ASP A 16 -16.33 -7.50 11.71
C ASP A 16 -17.01 -6.66 10.62
N SER A 17 -16.39 -6.52 9.45
CA SER A 17 -16.97 -5.78 8.33
C SER A 17 -18.09 -6.55 7.62
N GLY A 18 -18.19 -7.86 7.81
CA GLY A 18 -18.81 -8.77 6.84
C GLY A 18 -17.92 -9.01 5.62
N LEU A 19 -18.29 -10.01 4.79
CA LEU A 19 -17.56 -10.35 3.56
C LEU A 19 -17.92 -9.37 2.44
N ILE A 20 -16.94 -8.61 1.95
CA ILE A 20 -17.07 -7.54 0.96
C ILE A 20 -16.68 -8.05 -0.42
N ASP A 21 -17.63 -8.12 -1.35
CA ASP A 21 -17.37 -8.55 -2.74
C ASP A 21 -16.66 -7.46 -3.54
N SER A 22 -15.57 -7.80 -4.25
CA SER A 22 -14.81 -6.85 -5.07
C SER A 22 -14.97 -7.13 -6.56
N THR A 23 -14.94 -6.07 -7.38
CA THR A 23 -14.87 -6.19 -8.86
C THR A 23 -13.52 -5.63 -9.36
N GLN A 24 -13.43 -5.26 -10.65
CA GLN A 24 -12.35 -4.41 -11.17
C GLN A 24 -12.37 -3.01 -10.55
N ILE A 25 -13.56 -2.47 -10.27
CA ILE A 25 -13.79 -1.19 -9.58
C ILE A 25 -14.74 -1.46 -8.42
N THR A 26 -14.38 -1.04 -7.20
CA THR A 26 -15.19 -1.26 -5.99
C THR A 26 -15.30 0.05 -5.21
N THR A 27 -16.51 0.61 -5.13
CA THR A 27 -16.78 1.91 -4.51
C THR A 27 -17.35 1.72 -3.10
N ILE A 28 -16.57 2.00 -2.06
CA ILE A 28 -17.02 1.95 -0.66
C ILE A 28 -17.64 3.31 -0.32
N LEU A 29 -18.95 3.42 -0.48
CA LEU A 29 -19.73 4.60 -0.14
C LEU A 29 -20.09 4.60 1.36
N GLY A 30 -20.07 5.76 2.00
CA GLY A 30 -20.63 5.91 3.34
C GLY A 30 -20.29 7.24 4.00
N ARG A 31 -20.96 7.55 5.10
CA ARG A 31 -20.76 8.80 5.87
C ARG A 31 -19.29 8.98 6.27
N ASN A 32 -18.88 10.21 6.52
CA ASN A 32 -17.65 10.49 7.27
C ASN A 32 -17.64 9.68 8.58
N ASP A 33 -16.44 9.29 9.01
CA ASP A 33 -16.16 8.49 10.19
C ASP A 33 -16.81 7.09 10.24
N SER A 34 -17.42 6.59 9.15
CA SER A 34 -18.00 5.23 9.13
C SER A 34 -16.95 4.10 9.08
N GLY A 35 -15.66 4.43 9.10
CA GLY A 35 -14.54 3.48 9.10
C GLY A 35 -14.02 3.07 7.71
N LYS A 36 -14.49 3.72 6.63
CA LYS A 36 -14.09 3.43 5.24
C LYS A 36 -12.55 3.35 5.07
N SER A 37 -11.85 4.36 5.57
CA SER A 37 -10.38 4.44 5.61
C SER A 37 -9.72 3.28 6.36
N ASN A 38 -10.36 2.76 7.41
CA ASN A 38 -9.83 1.63 8.18
C ASN A 38 -9.93 0.32 7.40
N LEU A 39 -10.94 0.14 6.55
CA LEU A 39 -11.05 -1.03 5.65
C LEU A 39 -9.86 -1.08 4.69
N LEU A 40 -9.56 0.06 4.03
CA LEU A 40 -8.42 0.16 3.11
C LEU A 40 -7.07 -0.03 3.82
N ARG A 41 -6.85 0.62 4.97
CA ARG A 41 -5.60 0.49 5.74
C ARG A 41 -5.39 -0.92 6.29
N ALA A 42 -6.47 -1.62 6.66
CA ALA A 42 -6.39 -3.03 7.04
C ALA A 42 -6.00 -3.89 5.84
N LEU A 43 -6.73 -3.79 4.72
CA LEU A 43 -6.47 -4.56 3.50
C LEU A 43 -5.04 -4.34 2.95
N HIS A 44 -4.55 -3.09 2.98
CA HIS A 44 -3.17 -2.74 2.64
C HIS A 44 -2.13 -3.58 3.40
N SER A 45 -2.37 -3.80 4.70
CA SER A 45 -1.43 -4.49 5.59
C SER A 45 -1.19 -5.97 5.27
N LEU A 46 -1.97 -6.56 4.34
CA LEU A 46 -1.81 -7.95 3.89
C LEU A 46 -0.58 -8.14 2.97
N ASN A 47 -0.34 -7.21 2.04
CA ASN A 47 0.82 -7.30 1.12
C ASN A 47 1.23 -5.91 0.59
N PRO A 48 1.69 -5.00 1.47
CA PRO A 48 2.11 -3.65 1.07
C PRO A 48 3.42 -3.69 0.28
N ALA A 49 3.81 -2.57 -0.33
CA ALA A 49 5.05 -2.46 -1.11
C ALA A 49 6.31 -2.58 -0.25
N GLU A 50 6.28 -2.02 0.96
CA GLU A 50 7.41 -1.95 1.91
C GLU A 50 7.70 -3.27 2.64
N GLY A 51 6.80 -4.26 2.52
CA GLY A 51 6.86 -5.53 3.25
C GLY A 51 5.93 -5.58 4.47
N VAL A 52 5.61 -6.80 4.89
CA VAL A 52 4.62 -7.04 5.96
C VAL A 52 5.23 -6.73 7.33
N ALA A 53 4.62 -5.78 8.04
CA ALA A 53 4.94 -5.44 9.42
C ALA A 53 3.91 -6.01 10.42
N GLU A 54 4.33 -6.12 11.68
CA GLU A 54 3.45 -6.37 12.82
C GLU A 54 2.55 -5.15 13.07
N LEU A 55 1.26 -5.39 13.32
CA LEU A 55 0.29 -4.35 13.65
C LEU A 55 0.37 -4.00 15.13
N SER A 56 0.11 -2.74 15.50
CA SER A 56 0.27 -2.29 16.88
C SER A 56 -1.03 -2.46 17.67
N PRO A 57 -1.13 -3.34 18.68
CA PRO A 57 -2.38 -3.54 19.41
C PRO A 57 -2.93 -2.24 20.01
N ILE A 58 -2.05 -1.35 20.48
CA ILE A 58 -2.42 -0.06 21.08
C ILE A 58 -3.04 0.92 20.05
N LYS A 59 -2.66 0.85 18.78
CA LYS A 59 -3.14 1.76 17.72
C LYS A 59 -4.29 1.17 16.90
N ASP A 60 -4.20 -0.13 16.62
CA ASP A 60 -4.94 -0.80 15.57
C ASP A 60 -6.00 -1.78 16.09
N PHE A 61 -5.94 -2.24 17.36
CA PHE A 61 -7.00 -3.07 17.95
C PHE A 61 -8.24 -2.23 18.33
N PRO A 62 -9.47 -2.80 18.36
CA PRO A 62 -10.67 -2.03 18.71
C PRO A 62 -10.61 -1.51 20.15
N ARG A 63 -10.63 -0.17 20.29
CA ARG A 63 -10.31 0.55 21.55
C ARG A 63 -11.24 0.28 22.74
N HIS A 64 -12.34 -0.44 22.54
CA HIS A 64 -13.28 -0.84 23.57
C HIS A 64 -13.00 -2.24 24.15
N ARG A 65 -12.04 -2.98 23.58
CA ARG A 65 -11.63 -4.33 23.99
C ARG A 65 -10.31 -4.30 24.77
N ARG A 66 -10.03 -5.35 25.55
CA ARG A 66 -8.80 -5.44 26.34
C ARG A 66 -7.64 -5.87 25.45
N LEU A 67 -6.47 -5.25 25.62
CA LEU A 67 -5.25 -5.64 24.90
C LEU A 67 -4.81 -7.09 25.19
N GLU A 68 -5.23 -7.63 26.35
CA GLU A 68 -5.07 -9.05 26.73
C GLU A 68 -5.78 -10.02 25.76
N GLU A 69 -6.79 -9.57 25.02
CA GLU A 69 -7.49 -10.35 24.00
C GLU A 69 -6.75 -10.39 22.65
N CYS A 70 -5.74 -9.54 22.46
CA CYS A 70 -5.05 -9.35 21.18
C CYS A 70 -3.76 -10.17 21.11
N THR A 71 -3.87 -11.40 20.59
CA THR A 71 -2.73 -12.26 20.27
C THR A 71 -2.16 -11.98 18.88
N GLY A 72 -0.94 -12.46 18.58
CA GLY A 72 -0.35 -12.37 17.24
C GLY A 72 -1.22 -13.01 16.14
N ASP A 73 -1.93 -14.09 16.47
CA ASP A 73 -2.82 -14.82 15.56
C ASP A 73 -4.24 -14.24 15.48
N THR A 74 -4.55 -13.18 16.24
CA THR A 74 -5.87 -12.53 16.21
C THR A 74 -6.15 -12.04 14.78
N PRO A 75 -7.20 -12.52 14.10
CA PRO A 75 -7.39 -12.27 12.67
C PRO A 75 -7.67 -10.79 12.41
N VAL A 76 -7.10 -10.25 11.34
CA VAL A 76 -7.29 -8.86 10.92
C VAL A 76 -7.83 -8.79 9.50
N VAL A 77 -7.20 -9.51 8.57
CA VAL A 77 -7.56 -9.51 7.15
C VAL A 77 -7.80 -10.94 6.70
N PHE A 78 -8.92 -11.16 6.02
CA PHE A 78 -9.19 -12.33 5.20
C PHE A 78 -9.49 -11.87 3.76
N THR A 79 -8.95 -12.59 2.78
CA THR A 79 -9.16 -12.33 1.35
C THR A 79 -9.39 -13.64 0.61
N ARG A 80 -10.26 -13.59 -0.40
CA ARG A 80 -10.60 -14.69 -1.31
C ARG A 80 -10.27 -14.27 -2.73
N TRP A 81 -9.51 -15.09 -3.43
CA TRP A 81 -8.96 -14.79 -4.75
C TRP A 81 -9.44 -15.84 -5.76
N SER A 82 -9.92 -15.40 -6.92
CA SER A 82 -10.18 -16.26 -8.08
C SER A 82 -8.90 -16.47 -8.88
N LEU A 83 -8.62 -17.72 -9.24
CA LEU A 83 -7.50 -18.11 -10.10
C LEU A 83 -7.91 -18.16 -11.57
N ASP A 84 -7.03 -17.78 -12.49
CA ASP A 84 -7.22 -18.07 -13.92
C ASP A 84 -6.80 -19.53 -14.28
N GLU A 85 -7.00 -19.93 -15.55
CA GLU A 85 -6.72 -21.30 -16.01
C GLU A 85 -5.23 -21.69 -15.92
N SER A 86 -4.32 -20.72 -16.10
CA SER A 86 -2.88 -20.95 -15.97
C SER A 86 -2.48 -21.08 -14.50
N GLU A 87 -3.07 -20.26 -13.62
CA GLU A 87 -2.85 -20.33 -12.18
C GLU A 87 -3.41 -21.61 -11.56
N GLN A 88 -4.56 -22.10 -12.04
CA GLN A 88 -5.09 -23.41 -11.66
C GLN A 88 -4.18 -24.56 -12.10
N ALA A 89 -3.58 -24.48 -13.30
CA ALA A 89 -2.62 -25.47 -13.79
C ALA A 89 -1.30 -25.45 -12.99
N GLU A 90 -0.76 -24.28 -12.65
CA GLU A 90 0.39 -24.14 -11.75
C GLU A 90 0.11 -24.76 -10.37
N LEU A 91 -1.03 -24.42 -9.76
CA LEU A 91 -1.41 -24.93 -8.44
C LEU A 91 -1.61 -26.46 -8.45
N ALA A 92 -2.26 -27.01 -9.48
CA ALA A 92 -2.45 -28.45 -9.64
C ALA A 92 -1.11 -29.21 -9.84
N ALA A 93 -0.12 -28.59 -10.49
CA ALA A 93 1.22 -29.16 -10.64
C ALA A 93 2.01 -29.19 -9.32
N ILE A 94 1.74 -28.27 -8.38
CA ILE A 94 2.34 -28.27 -7.04
C ILE A 94 1.62 -29.26 -6.11
N LEU A 95 0.27 -29.23 -6.12
CA LEU A 95 -0.61 -30.01 -5.24
C LEU A 95 -1.74 -30.66 -6.07
N PRO A 96 -1.61 -31.93 -6.51
CA PRO A 96 -2.54 -32.55 -7.46
C PRO A 96 -4.02 -32.55 -7.03
N ARG A 97 -4.31 -32.67 -5.73
CA ARG A 97 -5.69 -32.59 -5.19
C ARG A 97 -6.34 -31.20 -5.29
N ALA A 98 -5.59 -30.18 -5.71
CA ALA A 98 -6.08 -28.82 -5.94
C ALA A 98 -6.59 -28.58 -7.38
N ALA A 99 -6.64 -29.61 -8.24
CA ALA A 99 -7.11 -29.48 -9.62
C ALA A 99 -8.57 -28.97 -9.79
N GLY A 100 -9.39 -28.97 -8.73
CA GLY A 100 -10.72 -28.36 -8.70
C GLY A 100 -10.81 -27.01 -7.95
N VAL A 101 -9.68 -26.45 -7.52
CA VAL A 101 -9.63 -25.24 -6.68
C VAL A 101 -9.63 -24.00 -7.56
N HIS A 102 -10.82 -23.43 -7.79
CA HIS A 102 -10.97 -22.15 -8.50
C HIS A 102 -10.72 -20.92 -7.60
N HIS A 103 -10.75 -21.09 -6.27
CA HIS A 103 -10.59 -20.01 -5.29
C HIS A 103 -9.57 -20.37 -4.20
N VAL A 104 -8.65 -19.44 -3.93
CA VAL A 104 -7.69 -19.53 -2.82
C VAL A 104 -7.94 -18.42 -1.82
N THR A 105 -7.56 -18.64 -0.57
CA THR A 105 -7.68 -17.65 0.50
C THR A 105 -6.32 -17.21 0.99
N ALA A 106 -6.20 -15.95 1.40
CA ALA A 106 -5.03 -15.42 2.07
C ALA A 106 -5.45 -14.53 3.25
N SER A 107 -4.75 -14.63 4.37
CA SER A 107 -5.10 -13.94 5.60
C SER A 107 -3.88 -13.55 6.42
N ARG A 108 -4.08 -12.59 7.33
CA ARG A 108 -3.07 -12.21 8.34
C ARG A 108 -3.71 -11.88 9.70
N GLY A 109 -2.93 -12.12 10.75
CA GLY A 109 -3.21 -11.65 12.10
C GLY A 109 -2.48 -10.35 12.44
N TYR A 110 -2.30 -10.08 13.73
CA TYR A 110 -1.48 -8.97 14.22
C TYR A 110 0.01 -9.16 13.96
N ALA A 111 0.52 -10.38 14.13
CA ALA A 111 1.91 -10.73 13.82
C ALA A 111 2.28 -10.45 12.35
N ALA A 112 3.57 -10.32 12.04
CA ALA A 112 4.08 -10.14 10.68
C ALA A 112 4.00 -11.42 9.80
N ALA A 113 3.05 -12.31 10.08
CA ALA A 113 2.85 -13.59 9.43
C ALA A 113 1.62 -13.57 8.51
N ARG A 114 1.65 -14.41 7.47
CA ARG A 114 0.55 -14.60 6.52
C ARG A 114 0.24 -16.09 6.42
N SER A 115 -1.03 -16.41 6.25
CA SER A 115 -1.52 -17.76 6.01
C SER A 115 -2.29 -17.81 4.69
N ALA A 116 -2.31 -18.98 4.07
CA ALA A 116 -3.04 -19.24 2.84
C ALA A 116 -3.86 -20.54 2.95
N GLY A 117 -4.95 -20.62 2.19
CA GLY A 117 -5.85 -21.76 2.17
C GLY A 117 -6.50 -21.96 0.79
N PHE A 118 -7.27 -23.03 0.66
CA PHE A 118 -7.79 -23.52 -0.61
C PHE A 118 -9.26 -23.88 -0.45
N GLU A 119 -10.13 -23.31 -1.29
CA GLU A 119 -11.56 -23.58 -1.26
C GLU A 119 -11.91 -24.73 -2.21
N GLY A 120 -12.70 -25.70 -1.74
CA GLY A 120 -13.03 -26.89 -2.54
C GLY A 120 -11.86 -27.87 -2.72
N LEU A 121 -10.81 -27.78 -1.89
CA LEU A 121 -9.67 -28.70 -1.90
C LEU A 121 -10.14 -30.15 -1.77
N GLY A 122 -9.69 -31.03 -2.66
CA GLY A 122 -10.07 -32.45 -2.63
C GLY A 122 -9.69 -33.10 -1.30
N ALA A 123 -10.57 -33.95 -0.75
CA ALA A 123 -10.26 -34.69 0.46
C ALA A 123 -9.10 -35.67 0.21
N LEU A 124 -8.21 -35.82 1.19
CA LEU A 124 -7.16 -36.84 1.19
C LEU A 124 -7.75 -38.23 1.48
N SER A 125 -8.51 -38.76 0.52
CA SER A 125 -9.24 -40.02 0.65
C SER A 125 -8.36 -41.23 0.39
N LEU A 126 -8.24 -42.12 1.38
CA LEU A 126 -7.58 -43.41 1.27
C LEU A 126 -8.65 -44.51 1.29
N ASP A 127 -8.67 -45.41 0.29
CA ASP A 127 -9.55 -46.58 0.34
C ASP A 127 -8.99 -47.60 1.34
N VAL A 128 -9.50 -47.54 2.56
CA VAL A 128 -9.21 -48.45 3.67
C VAL A 128 -9.51 -49.92 3.30
N SER A 129 -10.49 -50.15 2.42
CA SER A 129 -10.92 -51.49 2.03
C SER A 129 -10.03 -52.11 0.95
N ASP A 130 -9.66 -51.36 -0.09
CA ASP A 130 -8.72 -51.81 -1.11
C ASP A 130 -7.30 -51.97 -0.53
N THR A 131 -6.85 -51.00 0.28
CA THR A 131 -5.56 -51.09 1.00
C THR A 131 -5.47 -52.39 1.79
N LYS A 132 -6.50 -52.70 2.59
CA LYS A 132 -6.57 -53.95 3.37
C LYS A 132 -6.73 -55.20 2.49
N ALA A 133 -7.36 -55.09 1.33
CA ALA A 133 -7.49 -56.19 0.38
C ALA A 133 -6.19 -56.49 -0.38
N LYS A 134 -5.34 -55.48 -0.65
CA LYS A 134 -4.01 -55.62 -1.25
C LYS A 134 -3.02 -56.23 -0.24
N VAL A 135 -2.95 -55.69 0.98
CA VAL A 135 -2.08 -56.22 2.05
C VAL A 135 -2.37 -57.70 2.34
N ARG A 136 -3.66 -58.09 2.41
CA ARG A 136 -4.10 -59.49 2.55
C ARG A 136 -3.72 -60.42 1.39
N LYS A 137 -3.30 -59.91 0.23
CA LYS A 137 -2.78 -60.69 -0.91
C LYS A 137 -1.25 -60.72 -0.96
N ILE A 138 -0.59 -59.72 -0.36
CA ILE A 138 0.87 -59.57 -0.33
C ILE A 138 1.45 -60.36 0.85
N VAL A 139 1.00 -60.12 2.08
CA VAL A 139 1.62 -60.71 3.29
C VAL A 139 1.63 -62.25 3.27
N PRO A 140 0.53 -62.97 2.93
CA PRO A 140 0.58 -64.43 2.84
C PRO A 140 1.44 -64.94 1.68
N ALA A 141 1.59 -64.16 0.61
CA ALA A 141 2.41 -64.53 -0.54
C ALA A 141 3.91 -64.38 -0.23
N VAL A 142 4.30 -63.31 0.45
CA VAL A 142 5.67 -63.13 0.97
C VAL A 142 6.04 -64.31 1.87
N LYS A 143 5.16 -64.71 2.81
CA LYS A 143 5.42 -65.86 3.68
C LYS A 143 5.50 -67.19 2.91
N ALA A 144 4.60 -67.43 1.94
CA ALA A 144 4.66 -68.61 1.06
C ALA A 144 5.81 -68.60 0.03
N VAL A 145 6.57 -67.50 -0.06
CA VAL A 145 7.85 -67.41 -0.76
C VAL A 145 9.01 -67.59 0.22
N ALA A 146 8.94 -67.03 1.43
CA ALA A 146 9.92 -67.22 2.50
C ALA A 146 10.12 -68.70 2.88
N GLU A 147 9.04 -69.50 2.92
CA GLU A 147 9.11 -70.96 3.13
C GLU A 147 10.00 -71.72 2.10
N LYS A 148 10.32 -71.10 0.97
CA LYS A 148 11.15 -71.70 -0.11
C LYS A 148 12.60 -71.20 -0.09
N VAL A 149 12.93 -70.25 0.79
CA VAL A 149 14.28 -69.70 0.94
C VAL A 149 15.13 -70.68 1.74
N ALA A 150 16.25 -71.12 1.17
CA ALA A 150 17.12 -72.15 1.77
C ALA A 150 18.02 -71.62 2.90
N ASP A 151 18.15 -70.31 3.05
CA ASP A 151 18.83 -69.65 4.17
C ASP A 151 17.80 -69.28 5.25
N GLU A 152 17.82 -70.01 6.37
CA GLU A 152 16.95 -69.76 7.53
C GLU A 152 17.12 -68.35 8.13
N ALA A 153 18.29 -67.70 7.99
CA ALA A 153 18.47 -66.32 8.45
C ALA A 153 17.76 -65.31 7.53
N ALA A 154 17.86 -65.49 6.21
CA ALA A 154 17.14 -64.67 5.23
C ALA A 154 15.62 -64.90 5.30
N LYS A 155 15.19 -66.15 5.51
CA LYS A 155 13.78 -66.54 5.72
C LYS A 155 13.19 -65.87 6.97
N ALA A 156 13.86 -65.99 8.13
CA ALA A 156 13.40 -65.36 9.37
C ALA A 156 13.31 -63.82 9.24
N ALA A 157 14.26 -63.19 8.57
CA ALA A 157 14.21 -61.76 8.28
C ALA A 157 13.03 -61.38 7.35
N LEU A 158 12.77 -62.17 6.30
CA LEU A 158 11.68 -61.93 5.37
C LEU A 158 10.29 -62.13 6.01
N GLU A 159 10.13 -63.14 6.88
CA GLU A 159 8.92 -63.32 7.68
C GLU A 159 8.71 -62.17 8.67
N GLN A 160 9.78 -61.69 9.32
CA GLN A 160 9.73 -60.55 10.24
C GLN A 160 9.33 -59.24 9.52
N GLU A 161 9.94 -58.92 8.38
CA GLU A 161 9.59 -57.73 7.60
C GLU A 161 8.17 -57.82 7.01
N ALA A 162 7.65 -59.03 6.73
CA ALA A 162 6.26 -59.23 6.33
C ALA A 162 5.26 -58.89 7.46
N ASP A 163 5.58 -59.24 8.72
CA ASP A 163 4.75 -58.88 9.88
C ASP A 163 4.90 -57.39 10.27
N VAL A 164 6.09 -56.80 10.09
CA VAL A 164 6.29 -55.35 10.20
C VAL A 164 5.48 -54.61 9.13
N PHE A 165 5.38 -55.15 7.91
CA PHE A 165 4.54 -54.61 6.84
C PHE A 165 3.05 -54.69 7.16
N ASP A 166 2.53 -55.83 7.62
CA ASP A 166 1.11 -55.95 8.02
C ASP A 166 0.79 -54.98 9.18
N ALA A 167 1.68 -54.87 10.17
CA ALA A 167 1.55 -53.95 11.30
C ALA A 167 1.61 -52.46 10.89
N ALA A 168 2.54 -52.08 10.01
CA ALA A 168 2.65 -50.71 9.49
C ALA A 168 1.45 -50.31 8.61
N MET A 169 0.80 -51.29 7.98
CA MET A 169 -0.41 -51.09 7.19
C MET A 169 -1.70 -51.03 8.03
N ILE A 170 -1.64 -51.24 9.35
CA ILE A 170 -2.74 -50.94 10.26
C ILE A 170 -2.98 -49.42 10.26
N MET A 171 -4.15 -49.02 9.76
CA MET A 171 -4.42 -47.61 9.48
C MET A 171 -4.60 -46.78 10.75
N SER A 172 -3.74 -45.77 10.88
CA SER A 172 -3.84 -44.69 11.88
C SER A 172 -4.91 -43.67 11.45
N PRO A 173 -5.57 -42.97 12.40
CA PRO A 173 -6.34 -41.75 12.08
C PRO A 173 -5.50 -40.62 11.46
N ASP A 174 -4.16 -40.70 11.61
CA ASP A 174 -3.20 -39.80 11.00
C ASP A 174 -2.57 -40.47 9.77
N TYR A 175 -3.09 -40.12 8.58
CA TYR A 175 -2.65 -40.66 7.30
C TYR A 175 -1.20 -40.31 6.94
N ILE A 176 -0.64 -39.22 7.47
CA ILE A 176 0.73 -38.78 7.22
C ILE A 176 1.72 -39.63 8.05
N LYS A 177 1.37 -39.92 9.31
CA LYS A 177 2.12 -40.89 10.13
C LYS A 177 2.01 -42.30 9.57
N TRP A 178 0.85 -42.70 9.06
CA TRP A 178 0.67 -43.98 8.37
C TRP A 178 1.56 -44.08 7.12
N SER A 179 1.53 -43.10 6.22
CA SER A 179 2.29 -43.18 4.97
C SER A 179 3.82 -43.22 5.19
N ALA A 180 4.32 -42.43 6.14
CA ALA A 180 5.73 -42.45 6.55
C ALA A 180 6.18 -43.80 7.17
N GLY A 181 5.26 -44.58 7.72
CA GLY A 181 5.49 -45.97 8.13
C GLY A 181 5.40 -46.95 6.96
N ALA A 182 4.33 -46.85 6.17
CA ALA A 182 4.04 -47.69 5.02
C ALA A 182 5.16 -47.70 3.97
N ILE A 183 5.73 -46.54 3.63
CA ILE A 183 6.87 -46.42 2.70
C ILE A 183 8.09 -47.19 3.23
N LYS A 184 8.44 -47.00 4.51
CA LYS A 184 9.60 -47.66 5.13
C LYS A 184 9.43 -49.17 5.15
N ALA A 185 8.24 -49.66 5.49
CA ALA A 185 7.94 -51.10 5.50
C ALA A 185 7.92 -51.69 4.08
N ALA A 186 7.35 -51.01 3.09
CA ALA A 186 7.38 -51.47 1.69
C ALA A 186 8.81 -51.57 1.14
N GLN A 187 9.67 -50.60 1.46
CA GLN A 187 11.07 -50.58 1.04
C GLN A 187 11.93 -51.61 1.79
N ALA A 188 11.68 -51.82 3.09
CA ALA A 188 12.32 -52.89 3.86
C ALA A 188 11.92 -54.28 3.31
N LEU A 189 10.63 -54.49 3.02
CA LEU A 189 10.10 -55.71 2.42
C LEU A 189 10.72 -55.99 1.04
N ARG A 190 10.76 -55.02 0.11
CA ARG A 190 11.46 -55.20 -1.18
C ARG A 190 12.94 -55.51 -1.01
N LYS A 191 13.61 -54.88 -0.04
CA LYS A 191 15.02 -55.16 0.26
C LYS A 191 15.22 -56.57 0.80
N ALA A 192 14.33 -57.06 1.66
CA ALA A 192 14.35 -58.43 2.17
C ALA A 192 14.13 -59.47 1.06
N LEU A 193 13.14 -59.24 0.17
CA LEU A 193 12.89 -60.06 -1.01
C LEU A 193 14.13 -60.14 -1.92
N ALA A 194 14.76 -59.00 -2.22
CA ALA A 194 15.97 -58.93 -3.04
C ALA A 194 17.18 -59.64 -2.39
N VAL A 195 17.34 -59.55 -1.07
CA VAL A 195 18.41 -60.25 -0.33
C VAL A 195 18.16 -61.77 -0.29
N ALA A 196 16.91 -62.19 -0.17
CA ALA A 196 16.52 -63.60 -0.18
C ALA A 196 16.52 -64.24 -1.59
N GLY A 197 16.77 -63.48 -2.65
CA GLY A 197 16.69 -63.94 -4.04
C GLY A 197 15.27 -64.36 -4.44
N ALA A 198 14.27 -63.66 -3.89
CA ALA A 198 12.88 -64.10 -3.82
C ALA A 198 11.94 -63.15 -4.57
N GLU A 199 11.27 -63.66 -5.61
CA GLU A 199 10.36 -62.88 -6.46
C GLU A 199 8.89 -63.15 -6.10
N LEU A 200 8.05 -62.11 -6.16
CA LEU A 200 6.59 -62.24 -6.11
C LEU A 200 6.05 -62.47 -7.54
N SER A 201 4.73 -62.67 -7.69
CA SER A 201 4.12 -62.60 -9.03
C SER A 201 3.91 -61.15 -9.47
N ASP A 202 3.94 -60.89 -10.78
CA ASP A 202 3.77 -59.55 -11.38
C ASP A 202 2.61 -58.75 -10.75
N LYS A 203 1.50 -59.41 -10.48
CA LYS A 203 0.29 -58.81 -9.89
C LYS A 203 0.44 -58.41 -8.43
N GLN A 204 1.30 -59.09 -7.68
CA GLN A 204 1.60 -58.78 -6.28
C GLN A 204 2.65 -57.67 -6.18
N ASP A 205 3.66 -57.67 -7.03
CA ASP A 205 4.59 -56.54 -7.14
C ASP A 205 3.91 -55.27 -7.64
N GLN A 206 2.96 -55.39 -8.58
CA GLN A 206 2.12 -54.26 -9.00
C GLN A 206 1.23 -53.74 -7.85
N MET A 207 0.59 -54.61 -7.07
CA MET A 207 -0.17 -54.18 -5.88
C MET A 207 0.73 -53.55 -4.81
N LEU A 208 1.97 -54.01 -4.65
CA LEU A 208 2.95 -53.42 -3.73
C LEU A 208 3.43 -52.04 -4.24
N ALA A 209 3.62 -51.89 -5.55
CA ALA A 209 3.94 -50.60 -6.18
C ALA A 209 2.80 -49.59 -6.04
N GLU A 210 1.54 -49.98 -6.31
CA GLU A 210 0.36 -49.13 -6.10
C GLU A 210 0.23 -48.66 -4.65
N LEU A 211 0.51 -49.52 -3.67
CA LEU A 211 0.52 -49.15 -2.24
C LEU A 211 1.64 -48.18 -1.89
N GLU A 212 2.85 -48.38 -2.42
CA GLU A 212 3.97 -47.47 -2.19
C GLU A 212 3.73 -46.11 -2.86
N GLU A 213 3.22 -46.07 -4.09
CA GLU A 213 2.82 -44.84 -4.79
C GLU A 213 1.72 -44.08 -4.05
N THR A 214 0.70 -44.79 -3.55
CA THR A 214 -0.35 -44.22 -2.70
C THR A 214 0.25 -43.62 -1.43
N ALA A 215 1.15 -44.33 -0.74
CA ALA A 215 1.80 -43.81 0.45
C ALA A 215 2.74 -42.63 0.13
N LEU A 216 3.50 -42.67 -0.97
CA LEU A 216 4.38 -41.58 -1.41
C LEU A 216 3.61 -40.30 -1.73
N SER A 217 2.49 -40.40 -2.44
CA SER A 217 1.64 -39.23 -2.73
C SER A 217 1.09 -38.57 -1.46
N ILE A 218 0.74 -39.37 -0.45
CA ILE A 218 0.25 -38.89 0.85
C ILE A 218 1.38 -38.32 1.74
N ALA A 219 2.56 -38.93 1.73
CA ALA A 219 3.72 -38.40 2.45
C ALA A 219 4.21 -37.07 1.84
N ASN A 220 4.09 -36.92 0.51
CA ASN A 220 4.43 -35.70 -0.20
C ASN A 220 3.32 -34.63 -0.17
N ASP A 221 2.09 -34.98 0.26
CA ASP A 221 0.95 -34.06 0.30
C ASP A 221 1.17 -32.87 1.25
N ALA A 222 1.73 -33.09 2.44
CA ALA A 222 2.00 -32.00 3.38
C ALA A 222 3.11 -31.04 2.88
N PRO A 223 4.27 -31.51 2.40
CA PRO A 223 5.24 -30.65 1.70
C PRO A 223 4.73 -30.03 0.39
N ALA A 224 3.71 -30.62 -0.27
CA ALA A 224 3.03 -30.02 -1.41
C ALA A 224 2.06 -28.91 -0.98
N LEU A 225 1.34 -29.10 0.13
CA LEU A 225 0.46 -28.09 0.72
C LEU A 225 1.24 -26.86 1.19
N GLU A 226 2.36 -27.06 1.88
CA GLU A 226 3.24 -25.97 2.33
C GLU A 226 3.76 -25.15 1.14
N ARG A 227 4.33 -25.81 0.12
CA ARG A 227 4.77 -25.15 -1.13
C ARG A 227 3.62 -24.48 -1.89
N ALA A 228 2.40 -25.01 -1.84
CA ALA A 228 1.23 -24.37 -2.44
C ALA A 228 0.81 -23.12 -1.65
N GLN A 229 0.91 -23.12 -0.32
CA GLN A 229 0.67 -21.94 0.52
C GLN A 229 1.72 -20.86 0.27
N GLU A 230 3.00 -21.23 0.15
CA GLU A 230 4.09 -20.34 -0.27
C GLU A 230 3.84 -19.76 -1.67
N TRP A 231 3.40 -20.57 -2.64
CA TRP A 231 3.06 -20.12 -3.99
C TRP A 231 1.91 -19.10 -3.97
N VAL A 232 0.82 -19.33 -3.22
CA VAL A 232 -0.26 -18.34 -3.06
C VAL A 232 0.28 -17.04 -2.48
N ILE A 233 1.07 -17.11 -1.40
CA ILE A 233 1.64 -15.92 -0.74
C ILE A 233 2.64 -15.18 -1.63
N GLY A 234 3.38 -15.89 -2.49
CA GLY A 234 4.31 -15.32 -3.47
C GLY A 234 3.62 -14.69 -4.69
N LYS A 235 2.48 -15.25 -5.12
CA LYS A 235 1.63 -14.76 -6.21
C LYS A 235 0.67 -13.62 -5.80
N LEU A 236 0.55 -13.31 -4.51
CA LEU A 236 -0.31 -12.23 -4.02
C LEU A 236 0.06 -10.88 -4.69
N PRO A 237 -0.91 -10.20 -5.35
CA PRO A 237 -0.74 -8.82 -5.80
C PRO A 237 -0.31 -7.89 -4.66
N ARG A 238 0.47 -6.85 -4.99
CA ARG A 238 0.79 -5.77 -4.04
C ARG A 238 -0.43 -4.90 -3.85
N PHE A 239 -0.64 -4.46 -2.61
CA PHE A 239 -1.59 -3.40 -2.31
C PHE A 239 -0.83 -2.06 -2.30
N VAL A 240 -1.32 -1.07 -3.04
CA VAL A 240 -0.83 0.30 -3.01
C VAL A 240 -1.90 1.17 -2.39
N TYR A 241 -1.67 1.66 -1.17
CA TYR A 241 -2.59 2.54 -0.46
C TYR A 241 -2.20 4.01 -0.62
N VAL A 242 -3.18 4.87 -0.91
CA VAL A 242 -2.99 6.32 -0.92
C VAL A 242 -4.18 7.03 -0.27
N ASP A 243 -3.90 7.79 0.79
CA ASP A 243 -4.79 8.77 1.41
C ASP A 243 -4.48 10.18 0.90
N GLU A 244 -3.24 10.63 1.05
CA GLU A 244 -2.78 11.92 0.54
C GLU A 244 -1.63 11.71 -0.46
N TYR A 245 -1.83 12.16 -1.69
CA TYR A 245 -0.74 12.21 -2.68
C TYR A 245 0.25 13.31 -2.25
N PRO A 246 1.56 13.00 -2.14
CA PRO A 246 2.53 14.01 -1.74
C PRO A 246 2.52 15.21 -2.67
N ALA A 247 2.82 16.38 -2.12
CA ALA A 247 3.06 17.57 -2.92
C ALA A 247 4.18 17.28 -3.92
N LEU A 248 3.92 17.58 -5.19
CA LEU A 248 4.95 17.54 -6.22
C LEU A 248 5.56 18.95 -6.32
N PRO A 249 6.77 19.17 -5.78
CA PRO A 249 7.38 20.50 -5.79
C PRO A 249 7.62 20.97 -7.23
N GLY A 250 7.18 22.18 -7.49
CA GLY A 250 7.27 22.83 -8.79
C GLY A 250 8.62 23.48 -9.06
N ARG A 251 9.55 23.48 -8.11
CA ARG A 251 10.98 23.75 -8.34
C ARG A 251 11.85 22.77 -7.55
N GLN A 252 12.80 22.12 -8.21
CA GLN A 252 13.69 21.11 -7.59
C GLN A 252 15.16 21.33 -7.96
N ASN A 253 16.08 21.08 -7.02
CA ASN A 253 17.52 21.07 -7.29
C ASN A 253 17.96 19.67 -7.72
N ILE A 254 18.47 19.53 -8.95
CA ILE A 254 18.88 18.24 -9.53
C ILE A 254 20.09 17.65 -8.78
N ALA A 255 21.08 18.48 -8.43
CA ALA A 255 22.31 18.02 -7.77
C ALA A 255 22.05 17.58 -6.33
N GLU A 256 21.16 18.30 -5.61
CA GLU A 256 20.74 17.89 -4.26
C GLU A 256 19.91 16.60 -4.29
N PHE A 257 18.98 16.47 -5.25
CA PHE A 257 18.20 15.25 -5.45
C PHE A 257 19.13 14.05 -5.68
N LEU A 258 20.06 14.13 -6.63
CA LEU A 258 20.99 13.04 -6.95
C LEU A 258 21.94 12.72 -5.80
N GLY A 259 22.34 13.72 -5.02
CA GLY A 259 23.05 13.51 -3.76
C GLY A 259 22.25 12.67 -2.77
N ARG A 260 21.03 13.09 -2.44
CA ARG A 260 20.14 12.38 -1.50
C ARG A 260 19.72 10.99 -1.99
N GLU A 261 19.54 10.81 -3.30
CA GLU A 261 19.28 9.52 -3.95
C GLU A 261 20.40 8.53 -3.66
N GLY A 262 21.66 8.94 -3.82
CA GLY A 262 22.84 8.12 -3.54
C GLY A 262 22.98 7.67 -2.07
N TRP A 263 22.37 8.39 -1.12
CA TRP A 263 22.31 8.01 0.30
C TRP A 263 21.02 7.29 0.70
N GLY A 264 20.04 7.14 -0.20
CA GLY A 264 18.72 6.59 0.10
C GLY A 264 17.83 7.50 0.97
N GLN A 265 18.07 8.82 0.97
CA GLN A 265 17.43 9.81 1.86
C GLN A 265 16.50 10.79 1.13
N LEU A 266 15.73 10.29 0.16
CA LEU A 266 14.75 11.09 -0.59
C LEU A 266 13.50 11.37 0.25
N THR A 267 13.09 12.66 0.33
CA THR A 267 11.81 13.05 0.94
C THR A 267 10.61 12.56 0.10
N PRO A 268 9.38 12.47 0.64
CA PRO A 268 8.19 12.07 -0.14
C PRO A 268 7.91 12.95 -1.37
N GLU A 269 8.23 14.25 -1.26
CA GLU A 269 8.20 15.22 -2.36
C GLU A 269 9.24 14.90 -3.44
N GLN A 270 10.46 14.52 -3.03
CA GLN A 270 11.54 14.11 -3.94
C GLN A 270 11.25 12.74 -4.57
N GLN A 271 10.64 11.80 -3.85
CA GLN A 271 10.17 10.53 -4.41
C GLN A 271 9.08 10.77 -5.48
N SER A 272 8.20 11.75 -5.25
CA SER A 272 7.19 12.14 -6.24
C SER A 272 7.80 12.84 -7.45
N PHE A 273 8.87 13.63 -7.25
CA PHE A 273 9.69 14.17 -8.34
C PHE A 273 10.45 13.07 -9.11
N ALA A 274 10.91 12.00 -8.45
CA ALA A 274 11.49 10.85 -9.13
C ALA A 274 10.46 10.14 -10.04
N ARG A 275 9.21 10.00 -9.57
CA ARG A 275 8.09 9.51 -10.39
C ARG A 275 7.79 10.42 -11.57
N LEU A 276 7.82 11.75 -11.40
CA LEU A 276 7.71 12.72 -12.50
C LEU A 276 8.79 12.49 -13.57
N CYS A 277 10.04 12.37 -13.15
CA CYS A 277 11.16 12.12 -14.07
C CYS A 277 11.02 10.77 -14.79
N LYS A 278 10.56 9.70 -14.10
CA LYS A 278 10.25 8.42 -14.73
C LYS A 278 9.13 8.54 -15.78
N ALA A 279 7.98 9.11 -15.42
CA ALA A 279 6.83 9.28 -16.31
C ALA A 279 7.16 10.18 -17.53
N ALA A 280 8.02 11.17 -17.35
CA ALA A 280 8.46 12.07 -18.41
C ALA A 280 9.61 11.51 -19.29
N GLY A 281 10.18 10.36 -18.93
CA GLY A 281 11.34 9.77 -19.61
C GLY A 281 12.63 10.59 -19.48
N LEU A 282 12.84 11.22 -18.32
CA LEU A 282 13.88 12.22 -18.08
C LEU A 282 14.98 11.71 -17.14
N ASP A 283 16.18 11.45 -17.66
CA ASP A 283 17.35 11.10 -16.83
C ASP A 283 18.01 12.35 -16.24
N LEU A 284 17.86 12.53 -14.93
CA LEU A 284 18.48 13.62 -14.17
C LEU A 284 20.01 13.57 -14.17
N ARG A 285 20.62 12.38 -14.23
CA ARG A 285 22.09 12.20 -14.27
C ARG A 285 22.64 12.65 -15.63
N GLN A 286 21.92 12.36 -16.72
CA GLN A 286 22.19 12.94 -18.04
C GLN A 286 22.09 14.47 -18.02
N LEU A 287 21.06 15.05 -17.37
CA LEU A 287 20.93 16.51 -17.26
C LEU A 287 22.07 17.18 -16.48
N GLN A 288 22.61 16.53 -15.44
CA GLN A 288 23.78 17.02 -14.72
C GLN A 288 25.05 16.89 -15.58
N ALA A 289 25.30 15.74 -16.19
CA ALA A 289 26.48 15.52 -17.04
C ALA A 289 26.51 16.43 -18.28
N LEU A 290 25.36 16.90 -18.77
CA LEU A 290 25.28 17.92 -19.83
C LEU A 290 25.53 19.34 -19.31
N LEU A 291 25.13 19.67 -18.06
CA LEU A 291 25.46 20.93 -17.41
C LEU A 291 26.98 21.07 -17.20
N GLU A 292 27.64 20.01 -16.72
CA GLU A 292 29.10 19.96 -16.51
C GLU A 292 29.89 20.11 -17.83
N LYS A 293 29.33 19.61 -18.94
CA LYS A 293 29.87 19.78 -20.31
C LYS A 293 29.47 21.11 -20.97
N ASN A 294 28.65 21.92 -20.29
CA ASN A 294 28.02 23.15 -20.78
C ASN A 294 27.19 23.00 -22.08
N ASP A 295 26.68 21.79 -22.37
CA ASP A 295 25.77 21.57 -23.49
C ASP A 295 24.32 21.90 -23.10
N GLN A 296 24.05 23.20 -22.97
CA GLN A 296 22.70 23.70 -22.66
C GLN A 296 21.70 23.44 -23.80
N ALA A 297 22.17 23.19 -25.03
CA ALA A 297 21.30 22.96 -26.18
C ALA A 297 20.63 21.58 -26.11
N THR A 298 21.42 20.51 -26.00
CA THR A 298 20.90 19.14 -25.83
C THR A 298 20.11 19.02 -24.53
N ARG A 299 20.61 19.63 -23.44
CA ARG A 299 19.97 19.62 -22.12
C ARG A 299 18.55 20.20 -22.17
N ASN A 300 18.35 21.34 -22.85
CA ASN A 300 17.03 21.92 -23.05
C ASN A 300 16.15 21.12 -24.03
N GLN A 301 16.71 20.45 -25.04
CA GLN A 301 15.94 19.59 -25.95
C GLN A 301 15.33 18.38 -25.23
N LEU A 302 16.09 17.72 -24.34
CA LEU A 302 15.60 16.62 -23.51
C LEU A 302 14.43 17.06 -22.63
N VAL A 303 14.58 18.20 -21.95
CA VAL A 303 13.58 18.79 -21.04
C VAL A 303 12.32 19.23 -21.79
N ASN A 304 12.44 19.80 -22.99
CA ASN A 304 11.30 20.13 -23.84
C ASN A 304 10.57 18.88 -24.36
N ARG A 305 11.29 17.81 -24.70
CA ARG A 305 10.71 16.50 -25.08
C ARG A 305 9.93 15.90 -23.90
N ALA A 306 10.52 15.89 -22.70
CA ALA A 306 9.89 15.40 -21.48
C ALA A 306 8.60 16.17 -21.15
N GLY A 307 8.61 17.51 -21.24
CA GLY A 307 7.41 18.34 -21.07
C GLY A 307 6.33 18.06 -22.11
N SER A 308 6.73 17.71 -23.34
CA SER A 308 5.80 17.33 -24.42
C SER A 308 5.11 15.99 -24.14
N VAL A 309 5.83 15.00 -23.59
CA VAL A 309 5.27 13.70 -23.17
C VAL A 309 4.24 13.89 -22.05
N VAL A 310 4.61 14.59 -20.97
CA VAL A 310 3.69 14.85 -19.85
C VAL A 310 2.49 15.70 -20.26
N THR A 311 2.66 16.64 -21.20
CA THR A 311 1.55 17.39 -21.80
C THR A 311 0.59 16.50 -22.58
N ALA A 312 1.10 15.52 -23.34
CA ALA A 312 0.25 14.60 -24.11
C ALA A 312 -0.61 13.72 -23.19
N GLU A 313 -0.02 13.13 -22.16
CA GLU A 313 -0.75 12.31 -21.19
C GLU A 313 -1.74 13.15 -20.38
N ILE A 314 -1.36 14.32 -19.86
CA ILE A 314 -2.31 15.16 -19.10
C ILE A 314 -3.47 15.65 -20.00
N ARG A 315 -3.27 15.90 -21.29
CA ARG A 315 -4.37 16.19 -22.23
C ARG A 315 -5.26 14.99 -22.56
N ARG A 316 -4.74 13.77 -22.45
CA ARG A 316 -5.51 12.51 -22.57
C ARG A 316 -6.44 12.29 -21.37
N LEU A 317 -6.07 12.86 -20.21
CA LEU A 317 -6.63 12.57 -18.88
C LEU A 317 -7.40 13.75 -18.24
N TRP A 318 -7.25 14.98 -18.76
CA TRP A 318 -7.97 16.18 -18.34
C TRP A 318 -8.54 16.90 -19.57
N LYS A 319 -9.81 16.63 -19.90
CA LYS A 319 -10.45 17.16 -21.11
C LYS A 319 -11.02 18.57 -20.91
N ASP A 320 -11.31 18.93 -19.65
CA ASP A 320 -11.81 20.22 -19.19
C ASP A 320 -11.01 21.43 -19.70
N ARG A 321 -9.69 21.29 -19.92
CA ARG A 321 -8.79 22.40 -20.28
C ARG A 321 -7.65 21.95 -21.19
N ALA A 322 -7.32 22.75 -22.18
CA ALA A 322 -6.14 22.56 -23.03
C ALA A 322 -4.85 22.96 -22.31
N LEU A 323 -4.46 22.21 -21.28
CA LEU A 323 -3.26 22.48 -20.48
C LEU A 323 -1.96 22.31 -21.28
N LYS A 324 -0.88 22.96 -20.86
CA LYS A 324 0.49 22.72 -21.39
C LYS A 324 1.46 22.68 -20.22
N VAL A 325 2.29 21.64 -20.18
CA VAL A 325 3.35 21.44 -19.19
C VAL A 325 4.69 21.71 -19.85
N ARG A 326 5.51 22.53 -19.20
CA ARG A 326 6.87 22.82 -19.62
C ARG A 326 7.80 22.67 -18.43
N PHE A 327 8.80 21.82 -18.58
CA PHE A 327 9.95 21.85 -17.68
C PHE A 327 10.89 22.97 -18.15
N ASN A 328 11.43 23.74 -17.20
CA ASN A 328 12.41 24.78 -17.44
C ASN A 328 13.67 24.48 -16.62
N LEU A 329 14.84 24.95 -17.07
CA LEU A 329 16.11 24.77 -16.37
C LEU A 329 16.75 26.10 -16.01
N ASP A 330 17.10 26.25 -14.74
CA ASP A 330 17.78 27.42 -14.18
C ASP A 330 19.03 26.93 -13.42
N GLY A 331 20.17 26.86 -14.12
CA GLY A 331 21.39 26.27 -13.58
C GLY A 331 21.20 24.82 -13.13
N GLN A 332 21.27 24.58 -11.82
CA GLN A 332 21.01 23.28 -11.18
C GLN A 332 19.53 22.98 -10.93
N TYR A 333 18.64 23.97 -11.06
CA TYR A 333 17.21 23.83 -10.80
C TYR A 333 16.44 23.38 -12.04
N LEU A 334 15.37 22.62 -11.80
CA LEU A 334 14.31 22.33 -12.76
C LEU A 334 12.99 22.89 -12.21
N ASP A 335 12.35 23.78 -12.96
CA ASP A 335 11.01 24.30 -12.66
C ASP A 335 9.96 23.52 -13.48
N THR A 336 8.86 23.12 -12.85
CA THR A 336 7.67 22.59 -13.54
C THR A 336 6.67 23.71 -13.73
N LEU A 337 6.61 24.23 -14.95
CA LEU A 337 5.71 25.30 -15.35
C LEU A 337 4.46 24.74 -16.04
N VAL A 338 3.31 25.35 -15.76
CA VAL A 338 2.02 24.98 -16.32
C VAL A 338 1.33 26.21 -16.87
N SER A 339 0.88 26.13 -18.12
CA SER A 339 0.04 27.14 -18.77
C SER A 339 -1.31 26.56 -19.19
N ASP A 340 -2.28 27.44 -19.34
CA ASP A 340 -3.62 27.17 -19.85
C ASP A 340 -3.82 28.01 -21.13
N PRO A 341 -3.28 27.59 -22.30
CA PRO A 341 -3.35 28.36 -23.55
C PRO A 341 -4.76 28.70 -24.07
N ASN A 342 -5.83 28.18 -23.46
CA ASN A 342 -7.20 28.62 -23.74
C ASN A 342 -7.71 29.72 -22.78
N ALA A 343 -6.92 30.10 -21.77
CA ALA A 343 -7.21 31.26 -20.94
C ALA A 343 -6.97 32.58 -21.70
N ALA A 344 -7.55 33.69 -21.21
CA ALA A 344 -7.39 35.01 -21.81
C ALA A 344 -5.94 35.56 -21.82
N TYR A 345 -5.01 34.87 -21.14
CA TYR A 345 -3.58 35.18 -21.09
C TYR A 345 -2.78 33.88 -21.05
N GLU A 346 -1.87 33.66 -22.00
CA GLU A 346 -0.98 32.49 -22.04
C GLU A 346 0.18 32.61 -21.02
N VAL A 347 -0.14 32.59 -19.73
CA VAL A 347 0.87 32.68 -18.66
C VAL A 347 1.33 31.27 -18.25
N GLU A 348 2.63 31.01 -18.39
CA GLU A 348 3.31 29.88 -17.73
C GLU A 348 3.55 30.26 -16.26
N VAL A 349 2.85 29.59 -15.33
CA VAL A 349 3.01 29.75 -13.86
C VAL A 349 3.64 28.49 -13.27
N ASN A 350 4.22 28.57 -12.08
CA ASN A 350 4.77 27.39 -11.40
C ASN A 350 3.65 26.42 -10.98
N LEU A 351 3.92 25.11 -10.91
CA LEU A 351 2.98 24.11 -10.40
C LEU A 351 2.45 24.46 -9.00
N GLU A 352 3.30 24.98 -8.12
CA GLU A 352 2.94 25.41 -6.75
C GLU A 352 1.99 26.63 -6.71
N GLU A 353 1.93 27.41 -7.80
CA GLU A 353 1.02 28.56 -7.95
C GLU A 353 -0.35 28.16 -8.51
N ARG A 354 -0.53 26.88 -8.90
CA ARG A 354 -1.82 26.33 -9.34
C ARG A 354 -2.74 26.06 -8.16
N SER A 355 -4.03 25.87 -8.41
CA SER A 355 -4.99 25.48 -7.37
C SER A 355 -4.63 24.11 -6.77
N ARG A 356 -4.88 23.92 -5.47
CA ARG A 356 -4.61 22.65 -4.76
C ARG A 356 -5.24 21.43 -5.43
N GLY A 357 -6.44 21.57 -6.00
CA GLY A 357 -7.08 20.50 -6.80
C GLY A 357 -6.29 20.14 -8.05
N PHE A 358 -5.70 21.12 -8.75
CA PHE A 358 -4.83 20.85 -9.89
C PHE A 358 -3.49 20.24 -9.46
N GLN A 359 -2.88 20.73 -8.38
CA GLN A 359 -1.66 20.13 -7.82
C GLN A 359 -1.90 18.66 -7.45
N TRP A 360 -2.99 18.36 -6.72
CA TRP A 360 -3.40 17.02 -6.37
C TRP A 360 -3.62 16.14 -7.62
N PHE A 361 -4.33 16.65 -8.64
CA PHE A 361 -4.52 15.94 -9.91
C PHE A 361 -3.19 15.61 -10.59
N PHE A 362 -2.29 16.59 -10.66
CA PHE A 362 -0.99 16.43 -11.31
C PHE A 362 -0.13 15.40 -10.55
N SER A 363 -0.02 15.52 -9.22
CA SER A 363 0.64 14.51 -8.37
C SER A 363 0.04 13.12 -8.54
N PHE A 364 -1.30 13.01 -8.54
CA PHE A 364 -2.04 11.76 -8.72
C PHE A 364 -1.62 11.07 -10.02
N TYR A 365 -1.83 11.72 -11.16
CA TYR A 365 -1.61 11.08 -12.45
C TYR A 365 -0.13 10.81 -12.75
N VAL A 366 0.76 11.70 -12.31
CA VAL A 366 2.21 11.49 -12.45
C VAL A 366 2.68 10.30 -11.62
N ALA A 367 2.29 10.23 -10.34
CA ALA A 367 2.72 9.13 -9.48
C ALA A 367 2.16 7.79 -9.98
N PHE A 368 0.88 7.79 -10.35
CA PHE A 368 0.15 6.61 -10.78
C PHE A 368 0.65 6.06 -12.12
N PHE A 369 0.84 6.92 -13.13
CA PHE A 369 1.41 6.53 -14.44
C PHE A 369 2.84 5.99 -14.31
N ALA A 370 3.66 6.60 -13.44
CA ALA A 370 5.01 6.13 -13.17
C ALA A 370 5.03 4.74 -12.51
N ASP A 371 4.03 4.42 -11.69
CA ASP A 371 3.99 3.16 -10.94
C ASP A 371 3.26 2.03 -11.71
N THR A 372 2.32 2.33 -12.62
CA THR A 372 1.60 1.30 -13.41
C THR A 372 2.20 0.97 -14.78
N GLN A 373 3.01 1.84 -15.41
CA GLN A 373 3.74 1.48 -16.64
C GLN A 373 5.17 1.02 -16.33
N GLY A 374 5.44 -0.29 -16.40
CA GLY A 374 6.76 -0.86 -16.10
C GLY A 374 7.22 -0.51 -14.69
N GLY A 375 6.31 -0.55 -13.73
CA GLY A 375 6.52 -0.08 -12.36
C GLY A 375 6.05 -1.08 -11.30
N GLN A 376 6.13 -0.71 -10.02
CA GLN A 376 5.82 -1.61 -8.91
C GLN A 376 4.31 -1.90 -8.76
N ALA A 377 3.45 -1.22 -9.54
CA ALA A 377 2.01 -1.29 -9.45
C ALA A 377 1.31 -1.82 -10.72
N GLU A 378 2.05 -2.37 -11.70
CA GLU A 378 1.48 -2.87 -12.96
C GLU A 378 0.37 -3.94 -12.72
N ASP A 379 0.62 -4.92 -11.85
CA ASP A 379 -0.38 -5.91 -11.38
C ASP A 379 -0.95 -5.61 -9.97
N ALA A 380 -0.86 -4.37 -9.47
CA ALA A 380 -1.29 -4.06 -8.10
C ALA A 380 -2.82 -3.91 -7.93
N VAL A 381 -3.26 -4.14 -6.69
CA VAL A 381 -4.57 -3.70 -6.18
C VAL A 381 -4.40 -2.32 -5.54
N LEU A 382 -5.23 -1.38 -5.96
CA LEU A 382 -5.07 0.05 -5.71
C LEU A 382 -6.14 0.50 -4.71
N LEU A 383 -5.71 1.04 -3.57
CA LEU A 383 -6.57 1.37 -2.42
C LEU A 383 -6.57 2.89 -2.20
N LEU A 384 -7.61 3.58 -2.70
CA LEU A 384 -7.65 5.05 -2.74
C LEU A 384 -8.66 5.61 -1.73
N ASP A 385 -8.22 6.44 -0.78
CA ASP A 385 -9.11 7.02 0.25
C ASP A 385 -9.61 8.41 -0.18
N GLU A 386 -10.94 8.58 -0.31
CA GLU A 386 -11.63 9.80 -0.80
C GLU A 386 -10.95 10.48 -2.03
N PRO A 387 -10.57 9.74 -3.10
CA PRO A 387 -9.83 10.31 -4.21
C PRO A 387 -10.62 11.43 -4.89
N GLY A 388 -9.92 12.52 -5.22
CA GLY A 388 -10.50 13.70 -5.86
C GLY A 388 -11.17 14.68 -4.90
N LEU A 389 -11.00 14.57 -3.58
CA LEU A 389 -11.60 15.47 -2.58
C LEU A 389 -11.29 16.98 -2.78
N HIS A 390 -10.21 17.32 -3.51
CA HIS A 390 -9.86 18.70 -3.89
C HIS A 390 -10.32 19.11 -5.30
N LEU A 391 -10.96 18.22 -6.06
CA LEU A 391 -11.41 18.46 -7.43
C LEU A 391 -12.83 19.05 -7.47
N HIS A 392 -13.17 19.69 -8.59
CA HIS A 392 -14.54 20.09 -8.89
C HIS A 392 -15.36 18.91 -9.43
N ALA A 393 -16.69 19.01 -9.33
CA ALA A 393 -17.63 17.94 -9.66
C ALA A 393 -17.43 17.28 -11.04
N HIS A 394 -17.13 18.07 -12.09
CA HIS A 394 -16.88 17.52 -13.43
C HIS A 394 -15.57 16.71 -13.45
N SER A 395 -14.51 17.27 -12.89
CA SER A 395 -13.19 16.63 -12.85
C SER A 395 -13.13 15.41 -11.91
N GLN A 396 -14.07 15.28 -10.97
CA GLN A 396 -14.33 14.03 -10.21
C GLN A 396 -14.97 12.95 -11.11
N ALA A 397 -15.98 13.30 -11.91
CA ALA A 397 -16.58 12.36 -12.86
C ALA A 397 -15.59 11.93 -13.97
N ASP A 398 -14.74 12.85 -14.43
CA ASP A 398 -13.63 12.55 -15.36
C ASP A 398 -12.62 11.58 -14.68
N LEU A 399 -12.20 11.85 -13.43
CA LEU A 399 -11.34 10.94 -12.66
C LEU A 399 -11.93 9.53 -12.53
N LEU A 400 -13.22 9.41 -12.22
CA LEU A 400 -13.90 8.12 -12.17
C LEU A 400 -13.84 7.40 -13.53
N ALA A 401 -14.21 8.06 -14.62
CA ALA A 401 -14.15 7.47 -15.96
C ALA A 401 -12.72 7.03 -16.37
N HIS A 402 -11.68 7.73 -15.88
CA HIS A 402 -10.29 7.37 -16.08
C HIS A 402 -9.84 6.18 -15.21
N LEU A 403 -10.26 6.10 -13.93
CA LEU A 403 -10.06 4.92 -13.08
C LEU A 403 -10.65 3.65 -13.72
N GLU A 404 -11.84 3.75 -14.30
CA GLU A 404 -12.51 2.61 -14.93
C GLU A 404 -11.83 2.17 -16.23
N LYS A 405 -11.39 3.12 -17.07
CA LYS A 405 -10.89 2.85 -18.43
C LYS A 405 -9.40 2.55 -18.49
N ASP A 406 -8.57 3.39 -17.88
CA ASP A 406 -7.11 3.34 -18.08
C ASP A 406 -6.44 2.28 -17.19
N PHE A 407 -7.17 1.74 -16.20
CA PHE A 407 -6.71 0.75 -15.23
C PHE A 407 -7.54 -0.55 -15.32
N ALA A 408 -7.83 -0.98 -16.56
CA ALA A 408 -8.54 -2.21 -16.85
C ALA A 408 -7.74 -3.50 -16.48
N GLY A 409 -6.42 -3.39 -16.28
CA GLY A 409 -5.58 -4.48 -15.78
C GLY A 409 -5.61 -4.61 -14.25
N ASN A 410 -5.69 -3.48 -13.54
CA ASN A 410 -5.68 -3.42 -12.08
C ASN A 410 -7.07 -3.63 -11.46
N GLN A 411 -7.09 -3.82 -10.14
CA GLN A 411 -8.31 -3.67 -9.34
C GLN A 411 -8.20 -2.41 -8.49
N VAL A 412 -9.21 -1.54 -8.56
CA VAL A 412 -9.30 -0.28 -7.81
C VAL A 412 -10.41 -0.40 -6.77
N ILE A 413 -10.05 -0.30 -5.49
CA ILE A 413 -11.00 -0.18 -4.38
C ILE A 413 -10.82 1.23 -3.82
N TYR A 414 -11.90 2.01 -3.79
CA TYR A 414 -11.82 3.38 -3.27
C TYR A 414 -12.99 3.73 -2.36
N THR A 415 -12.75 4.62 -1.41
CA THR A 415 -13.79 5.15 -0.53
C THR A 415 -14.35 6.45 -1.09
N THR A 416 -15.63 6.74 -0.88
CA THR A 416 -16.12 8.10 -1.14
C THR A 416 -17.33 8.53 -0.31
N HIS A 417 -17.48 9.84 -0.15
CA HIS A 417 -18.73 10.52 0.18
C HIS A 417 -19.20 11.49 -0.94
N SER A 418 -18.48 11.63 -2.06
CA SER A 418 -18.88 12.50 -3.16
C SER A 418 -19.92 11.85 -4.09
N PRO A 419 -21.06 12.51 -4.39
CA PRO A 419 -21.99 12.05 -5.42
C PRO A 419 -21.39 11.89 -6.82
N PHE A 420 -20.32 12.64 -7.13
CA PHE A 420 -19.69 12.64 -8.46
C PHE A 420 -18.64 11.54 -8.62
N MET A 421 -18.28 10.87 -7.52
CA MET A 421 -17.42 9.69 -7.46
C MET A 421 -18.23 8.39 -7.30
N VAL A 422 -19.52 8.37 -7.68
CA VAL A 422 -20.36 7.17 -7.60
C VAL A 422 -20.64 6.63 -9.02
N PRO A 423 -20.32 5.36 -9.35
CA PRO A 423 -20.55 4.79 -10.66
C PRO A 423 -22.04 4.45 -10.84
N THR A 424 -22.85 5.46 -11.18
CA THR A 424 -24.31 5.33 -11.35
C THR A 424 -24.74 4.31 -12.43
N HIS A 425 -23.82 3.92 -13.32
CA HIS A 425 -24.03 2.92 -14.36
C HIS A 425 -23.57 1.50 -13.96
N ARG A 426 -22.85 1.33 -12.84
CA ARG A 426 -22.43 0.05 -12.24
C ARG A 426 -22.73 0.04 -10.74
N LEU A 427 -24.01 -0.08 -10.39
CA LEU A 427 -24.43 -0.16 -8.98
C LEU A 427 -24.00 -1.46 -8.29
N ASP A 428 -23.67 -2.49 -9.07
CA ASP A 428 -23.00 -3.73 -8.67
C ASP A 428 -21.57 -3.52 -8.12
N ALA A 429 -20.92 -2.41 -8.48
CA ALA A 429 -19.63 -2.00 -7.93
C ALA A 429 -19.75 -1.23 -6.59
N VAL A 430 -20.96 -0.84 -6.18
CA VAL A 430 -21.17 0.01 -5.00
C VAL A 430 -21.36 -0.84 -3.74
N ARG A 431 -20.55 -0.55 -2.73
CA ARG A 431 -20.62 -1.07 -1.36
C ARG A 431 -21.04 0.05 -0.43
N THR A 432 -21.71 -0.28 0.66
CA THR A 432 -22.21 0.71 1.62
C THR A 432 -21.68 0.41 3.02
N ALA A 433 -20.91 1.36 3.58
CA ALA A 433 -20.23 1.25 4.86
C ALA A 433 -20.93 2.06 5.96
N SER A 434 -21.60 1.36 6.85
CA SER A 434 -22.30 1.87 8.03
C SER A 434 -21.45 1.75 9.31
N LEU A 435 -21.76 2.58 10.30
CA LEU A 435 -21.22 2.47 11.65
C LEU A 435 -22.38 2.25 12.63
N ASP A 436 -22.40 1.09 13.26
CA ASP A 436 -23.30 0.77 14.37
C ASP A 436 -22.61 1.00 15.73
N GLU A 437 -23.39 1.29 16.77
CA GLU A 437 -22.87 1.54 18.13
C GLU A 437 -22.35 0.28 18.83
N THR A 438 -22.77 -0.92 18.38
CA THR A 438 -22.43 -2.21 19.01
C THR A 438 -21.57 -3.10 18.09
N ALA A 439 -21.92 -3.21 16.82
CA ALA A 439 -21.16 -3.99 15.83
C ALA A 439 -19.95 -3.21 15.25
N GLY A 440 -19.92 -1.88 15.38
CA GLY A 440 -18.91 -1.04 14.77
C GLY A 440 -19.11 -0.86 13.26
N THR A 441 -18.01 -0.72 12.53
CA THR A 441 -18.02 -0.57 11.06
C THR A 441 -18.44 -1.87 10.38
N THR A 442 -19.55 -1.83 9.65
CA THR A 442 -20.12 -2.92 8.86
C THR A 442 -20.30 -2.51 7.39
N VAL A 443 -20.27 -3.46 6.46
CA VAL A 443 -20.38 -3.19 5.02
C VAL A 443 -21.40 -4.11 4.36
N SER A 444 -22.25 -3.54 3.50
CA SER A 444 -23.18 -4.29 2.63
C SER A 444 -22.68 -4.33 1.19
N ASN A 445 -22.81 -5.52 0.57
CA ASN A 445 -22.52 -5.73 -0.87
C ASN A 445 -23.58 -5.17 -1.82
N THR A 446 -24.66 -4.62 -1.27
CA THR A 446 -25.72 -3.94 -2.02
C THR A 446 -25.82 -2.49 -1.59
N ALA A 447 -26.42 -1.66 -2.42
CA ALA A 447 -26.68 -0.24 -2.14
C ALA A 447 -27.82 -0.04 -1.12
N GLN A 448 -27.58 -0.41 0.14
CA GLN A 448 -28.53 -0.31 1.26
C GLN A 448 -27.96 0.52 2.42
N GLY A 449 -28.77 0.85 3.43
CA GLY A 449 -28.34 1.60 4.61
C GLY A 449 -29.28 2.72 4.99
N ASP A 450 -28.86 3.54 5.95
CA ASP A 450 -29.63 4.69 6.41
C ASP A 450 -29.66 5.82 5.35
N GLU A 451 -30.52 6.82 5.56
CA GLU A 451 -30.63 7.95 4.63
C GLU A 451 -29.32 8.72 4.46
N ARG A 452 -28.46 8.79 5.48
CA ARG A 452 -27.16 9.49 5.40
C ARG A 452 -26.14 8.69 4.60
N THR A 453 -26.05 7.38 4.81
CA THR A 453 -25.18 6.47 4.05
C THR A 453 -25.57 6.43 2.57
N LEU A 454 -26.86 6.45 2.27
CA LEU A 454 -27.39 6.46 0.89
C LEU A 454 -27.48 7.86 0.25
N PHE A 455 -27.25 8.95 1.00
CA PHE A 455 -27.40 10.31 0.47
C PHE A 455 -26.53 10.58 -0.78
N PRO A 456 -25.23 10.23 -0.82
CA PRO A 456 -24.41 10.51 -2.01
C PRO A 456 -24.88 9.73 -3.23
N LEU A 457 -25.36 8.49 -3.07
CA LEU A 457 -25.93 7.69 -4.16
C LEU A 457 -27.27 8.27 -4.65
N LYS A 458 -28.16 8.66 -3.73
CA LYS A 458 -29.42 9.36 -4.06
C LYS A 458 -29.14 10.62 -4.89
N ALA A 459 -28.15 11.42 -4.48
CA ALA A 459 -27.72 12.61 -5.19
C ALA A 459 -27.09 12.27 -6.57
N ALA A 460 -26.21 11.27 -6.64
CA ALA A 460 -25.60 10.82 -7.89
C ALA A 460 -26.64 10.39 -8.93
N LEU A 461 -27.61 9.57 -8.52
CA LEU A 461 -28.72 9.13 -9.37
C LEU A 461 -29.64 10.28 -9.78
N ALA A 462 -29.85 11.29 -8.93
CA ALA A 462 -30.59 12.49 -9.27
C ALA A 462 -29.86 13.33 -10.33
N PHE A 463 -28.56 13.60 -10.14
CA PHE A 463 -27.75 14.33 -11.11
C PHE A 463 -27.64 13.59 -12.45
N ALA A 464 -27.45 12.27 -12.44
CA ALA A 464 -27.42 11.45 -13.65
C ALA A 464 -28.74 11.53 -14.44
N ARG A 465 -29.89 11.49 -13.75
CA ARG A 465 -31.21 11.69 -14.39
C ARG A 465 -31.34 13.09 -14.98
N MET A 466 -31.03 14.14 -14.22
CA MET A 466 -31.10 15.53 -14.68
C MET A 466 -30.17 15.81 -15.88
N ALA A 467 -29.02 15.13 -15.97
CA ALA A 467 -28.11 15.21 -17.11
C ALA A 467 -28.60 14.41 -18.34
N SER A 468 -29.44 13.39 -18.13
CA SER A 468 -30.03 12.57 -19.21
C SER A 468 -31.33 13.15 -19.79
N GLU A 469 -32.01 14.03 -19.05
CA GLU A 469 -33.22 14.69 -19.55
C GLU A 469 -32.86 15.75 -20.61
N PRO A 470 -33.43 15.69 -21.82
CA PRO A 470 -33.16 16.69 -22.85
C PRO A 470 -33.72 18.03 -22.39
N VAL A 471 -32.83 19.01 -22.19
CA VAL A 471 -33.18 20.38 -21.79
C VAL A 471 -34.15 20.98 -22.81
N LYS A 472 -35.44 20.94 -22.51
CA LYS A 472 -36.46 21.69 -23.24
C LYS A 472 -36.18 23.16 -23.03
N GLN A 473 -35.59 23.80 -24.02
CA GLN A 473 -35.58 25.25 -24.12
C GLN A 473 -37.03 25.72 -24.28
N GLU A 474 -37.70 26.06 -23.17
CA GLU A 474 -38.86 26.94 -23.24
C GLU A 474 -38.38 28.24 -23.91
N ALA A 475 -38.92 28.51 -25.10
CA ALA A 475 -38.56 29.70 -25.86
C ALA A 475 -38.80 30.93 -24.99
N ALA A 476 -37.74 31.70 -24.75
CA ALA A 476 -37.78 32.85 -23.84
C ALA A 476 -38.87 33.83 -24.29
N LYS A 477 -39.97 33.90 -23.52
CA LYS A 477 -41.04 34.87 -23.75
C LYS A 477 -40.43 36.27 -23.67
N PRO A 478 -40.64 37.16 -24.66
CA PRO A 478 -40.05 38.49 -24.64
C PRO A 478 -40.64 39.28 -23.46
N VAL A 479 -39.83 39.47 -22.42
CA VAL A 479 -40.21 40.28 -21.26
C VAL A 479 -40.18 41.75 -21.70
N ALA A 480 -41.36 42.29 -22.01
CA ALA A 480 -41.53 43.71 -22.26
C ALA A 480 -41.10 44.50 -21.02
N ALA A 481 -40.16 45.41 -21.19
CA ALA A 481 -39.55 46.16 -20.09
C ALA A 481 -40.48 47.27 -19.55
N THR A 482 -41.49 46.88 -18.77
CA THR A 482 -42.30 47.82 -18.00
C THR A 482 -41.48 48.37 -16.84
N GLN A 483 -41.12 49.66 -16.90
CA GLN A 483 -40.41 50.32 -15.80
C GLN A 483 -41.34 50.56 -14.62
N GLU A 484 -41.34 49.67 -13.64
CA GLU A 484 -42.06 49.87 -12.38
C GLU A 484 -41.20 50.64 -11.36
N SER A 485 -41.71 51.78 -10.87
CA SER A 485 -40.97 52.70 -10.02
C SER A 485 -40.93 52.22 -8.57
N VAL A 486 -39.76 51.78 -8.09
CA VAL A 486 -39.56 51.36 -6.69
C VAL A 486 -39.71 52.56 -5.73
N LYS A 487 -40.80 52.57 -4.96
CA LYS A 487 -40.90 53.39 -3.73
C LYS A 487 -40.17 52.68 -2.58
N PRO A 488 -39.39 53.39 -1.74
CA PRO A 488 -38.83 52.80 -0.53
C PRO A 488 -39.92 52.51 0.51
N ALA A 489 -39.80 51.38 1.21
CA ALA A 489 -40.70 50.98 2.29
C ALA A 489 -40.39 51.73 3.61
N PRO A 490 -41.37 51.95 4.50
CA PRO A 490 -41.16 52.72 5.73
C PRO A 490 -40.39 51.94 6.80
N ALA A 491 -39.53 52.64 7.53
CA ALA A 491 -38.82 52.08 8.69
C ALA A 491 -39.78 51.83 9.87
N LYS A 492 -39.63 50.69 10.56
CA LYS A 492 -40.38 50.39 11.79
C LYS A 492 -39.83 51.18 12.97
N GLN A 493 -40.73 51.71 13.78
CA GLN A 493 -40.41 52.29 15.09
C GLN A 493 -40.13 51.16 16.10
N ASN A 494 -39.17 51.38 17.00
CA ASN A 494 -39.08 50.76 18.32
C ASN A 494 -38.84 51.87 19.33
N ALA A 495 -39.46 51.79 20.51
CA ALA A 495 -39.37 52.82 21.54
C ALA A 495 -39.18 52.20 22.92
N SER A 496 -38.28 52.79 23.70
CA SER A 496 -38.17 52.63 25.16
C SER A 496 -37.39 53.83 25.74
N GLU A 497 -37.79 54.33 26.89
CA GLU A 497 -37.06 55.41 27.60
C GLU A 497 -35.70 54.94 28.15
N GLY A 498 -34.74 55.81 28.50
CA GLY A 498 -34.66 57.26 28.31
C GLY A 498 -33.76 57.95 29.35
N ALA A 499 -33.08 59.05 28.97
CA ALA A 499 -32.48 60.03 29.89
C ALA A 499 -32.14 61.35 29.14
N LYS A 500 -31.94 62.45 29.90
CA LYS A 500 -31.67 63.83 29.44
C LYS A 500 -30.56 64.44 30.32
N PRO A 501 -30.01 65.64 30.02
CA PRO A 501 -29.69 66.24 28.71
C PRO A 501 -28.35 67.02 28.69
N ALA A 502 -27.85 67.44 27.51
CA ALA A 502 -27.19 68.76 27.36
C ALA A 502 -27.06 69.24 25.88
N LYS A 503 -27.51 70.47 25.64
CA LYS A 503 -26.94 71.58 24.83
C LYS A 503 -25.89 71.28 23.72
N SER A 504 -25.89 71.94 22.56
CA SER A 504 -26.80 72.96 21.98
C SER A 504 -26.36 73.43 20.57
N ALA A 505 -27.33 73.84 19.73
CA ALA A 505 -27.22 74.88 18.68
C ALA A 505 -26.32 74.63 17.43
N LYS A 506 -26.60 75.17 16.22
CA LYS A 506 -27.86 75.62 15.56
C LYS A 506 -27.56 76.02 14.09
N SER A 507 -28.44 75.72 13.12
CA SER A 507 -28.76 76.48 11.85
C SER A 507 -27.65 76.95 10.87
N ALA A 508 -27.86 77.06 9.54
CA ALA A 508 -28.94 76.62 8.63
C ALA A 508 -28.52 76.86 7.13
N GLU A 509 -29.33 76.34 6.20
CA GLU A 509 -29.53 76.76 4.77
C GLU A 509 -28.31 76.76 3.79
N ALA A 510 -28.30 75.94 2.71
CA ALA A 510 -29.06 75.99 1.43
C ALA A 510 -28.36 76.87 0.37
N VAL A 511 -28.41 76.65 -0.97
CA VAL A 511 -29.42 76.06 -1.89
C VAL A 511 -28.73 75.29 -3.06
N LYS A 512 -29.43 74.35 -3.73
CA LYS A 512 -29.02 73.65 -5.00
C LYS A 512 -29.71 74.30 -6.22
N PRO A 513 -29.22 74.22 -7.49
CA PRO A 513 -29.05 72.94 -8.20
C PRO A 513 -27.88 72.85 -9.25
N GLU A 514 -27.90 71.74 -9.99
CA GLU A 514 -27.06 71.26 -11.12
C GLU A 514 -27.34 71.99 -12.47
N PRO A 515 -26.71 71.66 -13.64
CA PRO A 515 -25.85 70.51 -13.98
C PRO A 515 -24.56 70.76 -14.82
N VAL A 516 -23.60 69.82 -14.81
CA VAL A 516 -22.50 69.72 -15.81
C VAL A 516 -22.06 68.27 -16.08
N LYS A 517 -21.94 67.89 -17.36
CA LYS A 517 -21.07 66.85 -17.97
C LYS A 517 -21.07 67.06 -19.51
N PRO A 518 -20.11 66.54 -20.31
CA PRO A 518 -18.97 65.67 -19.95
C PRO A 518 -17.58 66.21 -20.38
N GLU A 519 -16.51 65.64 -19.78
CA GLU A 519 -15.14 65.37 -20.30
C GLU A 519 -14.29 66.46 -21.05
N PRO A 520 -12.97 66.25 -21.25
CA PRO A 520 -12.07 65.18 -20.80
C PRO A 520 -10.98 65.67 -19.80
N ALA A 521 -10.05 64.79 -19.39
CA ALA A 521 -9.02 65.10 -18.38
C ALA A 521 -7.57 64.90 -18.86
N LYS A 522 -6.68 65.89 -18.61
CA LYS A 522 -5.18 65.83 -18.47
C LYS A 522 -4.60 67.24 -18.15
N PRO A 523 -3.34 67.42 -17.67
CA PRO A 523 -3.11 67.92 -16.28
C PRO A 523 -2.04 69.08 -16.14
N VAL A 524 -1.35 69.15 -14.98
CA VAL A 524 -0.04 69.80 -14.65
C VAL A 524 -0.05 71.09 -13.76
N VAL A 525 1.05 71.30 -12.98
CA VAL A 525 1.55 72.44 -12.14
C VAL A 525 0.77 72.87 -10.87
N ALA A 526 1.35 73.42 -9.78
CA ALA A 526 2.74 73.75 -9.33
C ALA A 526 2.77 73.65 -7.76
N GLU A 527 3.84 73.36 -6.99
CA GLU A 527 5.26 73.77 -6.84
C GLU A 527 5.55 75.04 -5.98
N SER A 528 6.30 74.88 -4.87
CA SER A 528 7.22 75.83 -4.15
C SER A 528 7.56 75.31 -2.73
N ALA A 529 8.73 75.48 -2.07
CA ALA A 529 10.06 76.01 -2.44
C ALA A 529 11.19 75.50 -1.46
N LYS A 530 12.46 75.90 -1.69
CA LYS A 530 13.74 75.57 -0.95
C LYS A 530 14.38 76.87 -0.35
N PRO A 531 15.71 77.05 0.01
CA PRO A 531 16.93 76.19 0.16
C PRO A 531 17.60 76.33 1.58
N VAL A 532 18.92 76.22 1.94
CA VAL A 532 20.29 76.13 1.31
C VAL A 532 21.34 75.48 2.27
N GLU A 533 22.48 74.98 1.74
CA GLU A 533 23.91 74.95 2.26
C GLU A 533 24.30 74.55 3.72
N ALA A 534 25.53 74.08 4.08
CA ALA A 534 26.82 73.78 3.40
C ALA A 534 27.62 72.64 4.13
N ALA A 535 28.88 72.35 3.76
CA ALA A 535 29.74 71.22 4.24
C ALA A 535 31.14 71.71 4.74
N PRO A 536 32.24 70.90 4.93
CA PRO A 536 32.45 69.44 5.15
C PRO A 536 33.45 69.11 6.32
N VAL A 537 33.82 67.82 6.55
CA VAL A 537 35.18 67.26 6.88
C VAL A 537 35.15 65.75 7.22
N ALA A 538 36.30 65.05 7.10
CA ALA A 538 36.52 63.57 7.10
C ALA A 538 36.38 62.85 8.49
N VAL A 539 36.53 61.51 8.64
CA VAL A 539 37.77 60.69 8.49
C VAL A 539 37.51 59.16 8.40
N ALA A 540 38.39 58.45 7.66
CA ALA A 540 38.77 57.01 7.70
C ALA A 540 37.91 55.91 7.02
N ALA A 541 38.64 54.97 6.40
CA ALA A 541 38.23 53.67 5.89
C ALA A 541 39.48 52.77 5.69
N PRO A 542 39.33 51.44 5.56
CA PRO A 542 40.27 50.59 4.83
C PRO A 542 39.59 49.90 3.63
N ALA A 543 40.25 49.37 2.60
CA ALA A 543 41.56 49.52 1.96
C ALA A 543 41.65 48.34 0.99
N VAL A 544 41.86 48.57 -0.32
CA VAL A 544 41.96 47.51 -1.34
C VAL A 544 43.35 47.57 -1.98
N LEU A 545 43.94 46.43 -2.33
CA LEU A 545 45.23 46.34 -3.01
C LEU A 545 45.11 45.65 -4.40
N PRO A 546 45.91 46.06 -5.39
CA PRO A 546 45.81 45.59 -6.79
C PRO A 546 46.78 44.46 -7.15
N ALA A 547 46.62 43.90 -8.35
CA ALA A 547 47.53 42.90 -8.93
C ALA A 547 48.72 43.51 -9.71
N PRO A 548 49.88 42.83 -9.79
CA PRO A 548 51.02 43.19 -10.64
C PRO A 548 50.96 42.54 -12.04
N ALA A 549 51.80 43.03 -12.96
CA ALA A 549 51.87 42.58 -14.37
C ALA A 549 53.06 41.63 -14.66
N MET A 550 53.09 41.09 -15.90
CA MET A 550 54.03 40.06 -16.39
C MET A 550 55.44 40.58 -16.73
N PRO A 551 56.38 39.63 -16.96
CA PRO A 551 57.28 39.75 -18.11
C PRO A 551 57.32 38.50 -19.02
N GLU A 552 57.16 38.73 -20.32
CA GLU A 552 57.84 37.99 -21.41
C GLU A 552 59.17 38.73 -21.74
N PRO A 553 60.08 38.25 -22.63
CA PRO A 553 59.97 37.13 -23.57
C PRO A 553 61.17 36.15 -23.63
N ALA A 554 60.97 35.00 -24.29
CA ALA A 554 62.04 34.28 -25.01
C ALA A 554 61.48 33.47 -26.19
N LYS A 555 61.88 33.80 -27.43
CA LYS A 555 61.61 33.00 -28.64
C LYS A 555 62.84 32.18 -29.01
N VAL A 556 62.67 31.02 -29.64
CA VAL A 556 63.38 30.60 -30.88
C VAL A 556 62.91 29.22 -31.40
N ALA A 557 62.87 29.08 -32.74
CA ALA A 557 62.86 27.86 -33.57
C ALA A 557 61.82 26.71 -33.34
N ALA A 558 60.87 26.64 -34.28
CA ALA A 558 60.46 25.39 -34.95
C ALA A 558 61.43 25.14 -36.17
N PRO A 559 61.24 24.18 -37.13
CA PRO A 559 60.12 23.24 -37.35
C PRO A 559 60.46 21.81 -37.85
N ALA A 560 59.45 20.95 -38.00
CA ALA A 560 59.32 19.95 -39.10
C ALA A 560 57.87 19.43 -39.23
N LYS A 561 57.51 18.82 -40.38
CA LYS A 561 56.22 18.15 -40.69
C LYS A 561 56.45 16.69 -41.09
N ILE A 562 55.38 15.88 -41.11
CA ILE A 562 54.97 14.85 -42.11
C ILE A 562 53.78 14.06 -41.47
N GLU A 563 52.53 14.28 -41.88
CA GLU A 563 51.72 13.46 -42.83
C GLU A 563 51.46 12.01 -42.34
N ALA A 564 50.23 11.68 -41.89
CA ALA A 564 49.08 11.15 -42.66
C ALA A 564 49.15 9.60 -42.84
N VAL A 565 48.13 8.79 -42.49
CA VAL A 565 46.90 8.39 -43.23
C VAL A 565 46.10 7.47 -42.25
N LYS A 566 44.78 7.61 -42.00
CA LYS A 566 43.60 6.92 -42.64
C LYS A 566 43.67 5.35 -42.63
N THR A 567 42.64 4.52 -42.40
CA THR A 567 41.18 4.68 -42.12
C THR A 567 40.59 3.39 -41.47
N GLU A 568 39.39 3.49 -40.87
CA GLU A 568 38.30 2.48 -40.74
C GLU A 568 38.41 1.10 -40.04
N VAL A 569 37.61 0.96 -38.96
CA VAL A 569 36.47 0.02 -38.73
C VAL A 569 36.62 -1.51 -38.96
N ALA A 570 36.40 -2.29 -37.89
CA ALA A 570 35.56 -3.51 -37.88
C ALA A 570 35.15 -3.96 -36.44
N LYS A 571 34.05 -4.74 -36.34
CA LYS A 571 33.57 -5.57 -35.20
C LYS A 571 33.05 -6.90 -35.80
N PRO A 572 32.58 -7.89 -35.00
CA PRO A 572 33.21 -8.60 -33.89
C PRO A 572 33.32 -10.12 -34.20
N VAL A 573 33.80 -10.96 -33.27
CA VAL A 573 33.72 -12.44 -33.38
C VAL A 573 33.35 -13.07 -32.03
N VAL A 574 32.57 -14.15 -32.08
CA VAL A 574 32.17 -15.01 -30.95
C VAL A 574 32.83 -16.39 -31.12
N VAL A 575 33.34 -16.99 -30.03
CA VAL A 575 33.69 -18.43 -29.96
C VAL A 575 33.29 -18.97 -28.58
N GLU A 576 33.02 -20.27 -28.53
CA GLU A 576 32.33 -20.97 -27.45
C GLU A 576 33.22 -22.02 -26.72
N SER A 577 32.87 -22.29 -25.45
CA SER A 577 32.83 -23.63 -24.84
C SER A 577 34.09 -24.46 -24.45
N VAL A 578 33.79 -25.43 -23.57
CA VAL A 578 34.54 -26.65 -23.16
C VAL A 578 35.45 -26.58 -21.89
N LYS A 579 35.33 -27.64 -21.07
CA LYS A 579 35.95 -27.90 -19.75
C LYS A 579 36.24 -29.41 -19.60
N PRO A 580 37.38 -29.80 -19.00
CA PRO A 580 37.43 -30.89 -18.01
C PRO A 580 38.14 -30.41 -16.72
N ALA A 581 37.92 -30.89 -15.48
CA ALA A 581 37.77 -32.26 -14.93
C ALA A 581 39.09 -33.07 -14.97
N GLU A 582 39.58 -33.73 -13.91
CA GLU A 582 39.23 -33.75 -12.48
C GLU A 582 40.41 -34.38 -11.71
N ALA A 583 40.73 -33.92 -10.48
CA ALA A 583 41.68 -34.59 -9.58
C ALA A 583 41.51 -34.17 -8.12
N ALA A 584 41.48 -35.15 -7.21
CA ALA A 584 41.44 -35.01 -5.74
C ALA A 584 41.92 -36.35 -5.12
N PRO A 585 42.06 -36.49 -3.78
CA PRO A 585 42.08 -35.50 -2.70
C PRO A 585 43.37 -35.58 -1.84
N VAL A 586 43.54 -34.67 -0.87
CA VAL A 586 44.07 -34.92 0.50
C VAL A 586 43.82 -33.65 1.34
N ALA A 587 43.57 -33.81 2.64
CA ALA A 587 43.26 -32.70 3.56
C ALA A 587 44.48 -32.28 4.43
N VAL A 588 44.46 -31.03 4.92
CA VAL A 588 44.90 -30.61 6.27
C VAL A 588 44.48 -29.14 6.47
N ALA A 589 44.20 -28.74 7.71
CA ALA A 589 43.71 -27.39 8.04
C ALA A 589 44.82 -26.32 8.06
N ALA A 590 44.44 -25.06 7.81
CA ALA A 590 45.28 -23.86 7.90
C ALA A 590 44.58 -22.79 8.79
N PRO A 591 45.32 -21.87 9.44
CA PRO A 591 45.07 -21.63 10.86
C PRO A 591 44.43 -20.28 11.23
N VAL A 592 43.83 -20.27 12.42
CA VAL A 592 43.53 -19.05 13.21
C VAL A 592 44.82 -18.54 13.88
N VAL A 593 45.01 -17.23 13.92
CA VAL A 593 46.16 -16.54 14.56
C VAL A 593 45.62 -15.44 15.50
N PRO A 594 46.17 -15.26 16.72
CA PRO A 594 45.49 -14.57 17.83
C PRO A 594 45.80 -13.05 17.94
N PRO A 595 45.07 -12.31 18.81
CA PRO A 595 45.40 -10.92 19.17
C PRO A 595 46.65 -10.82 20.05
N ALA A 596 47.19 -9.60 20.21
CA ALA A 596 48.39 -9.31 20.99
C ALA A 596 48.11 -8.85 22.44
N GLU A 597 48.94 -9.33 23.38
CA GLU A 597 49.13 -8.82 24.76
C GLU A 597 50.34 -7.84 24.79
N VAL A 598 50.87 -7.21 25.86
CA VAL A 598 50.91 -7.31 27.35
C VAL A 598 51.29 -5.89 27.89
N PRO A 599 51.48 -5.59 29.21
CA PRO A 599 51.16 -6.27 30.47
C PRO A 599 50.50 -5.36 31.56
N ALA A 600 50.26 -5.93 32.76
CA ALA A 600 49.96 -5.25 34.04
C ALA A 600 51.29 -4.93 34.83
N PRO A 601 51.37 -4.54 36.15
CA PRO A 601 50.34 -4.51 37.22
C PRO A 601 50.44 -3.33 38.26
N VAL A 602 49.85 -3.52 39.46
CA VAL A 602 50.09 -2.88 40.80
C VAL A 602 49.02 -1.91 41.37
N THR A 603 48.13 -2.50 42.20
CA THR A 603 47.44 -2.06 43.46
C THR A 603 47.36 -0.58 43.92
N ALA A 604 46.18 -0.19 44.48
CA ALA A 604 45.94 0.32 45.86
C ALA A 604 44.78 1.36 45.97
N GLU A 605 44.29 1.57 47.20
CA GLU A 605 43.08 2.35 47.58
C GLU A 605 43.20 3.89 47.45
N PRO A 606 42.08 4.61 47.65
CA PRO A 606 42.13 5.72 48.62
C PRO A 606 40.96 5.76 49.63
N ALA A 607 41.28 6.23 50.85
CA ALA A 607 40.32 6.60 51.90
C ALA A 607 40.11 8.13 52.00
N LYS A 608 39.18 8.57 52.85
CA LYS A 608 38.75 9.98 53.04
C LYS A 608 39.85 10.91 53.61
N PRO A 609 39.66 12.24 53.50
CA PRO A 609 39.46 13.01 54.74
C PRO A 609 38.31 14.05 54.70
N VAL A 610 38.28 14.96 55.69
CA VAL A 610 37.15 15.85 56.11
C VAL A 610 37.74 17.09 56.83
N ALA A 611 37.07 18.22 57.13
CA ALA A 611 35.67 18.67 57.04
C ALA A 611 35.56 20.22 56.99
N GLY A 612 34.33 20.75 56.83
CA GLY A 612 33.95 22.15 57.15
C GLY A 612 33.80 23.09 55.93
N GLU A 613 32.98 24.15 55.97
CA GLU A 613 31.95 24.55 56.97
C GLU A 613 30.99 25.61 56.38
N SER A 614 29.95 26.00 57.14
CA SER A 614 28.98 27.10 56.93
C SER A 614 27.67 26.83 56.14
N ILE A 615 26.52 27.48 56.41
CA ILE A 615 25.69 27.57 57.65
C ILE A 615 24.40 28.40 57.37
N LYS A 616 23.20 27.86 57.72
CA LYS A 616 21.89 28.55 57.97
C LYS A 616 21.22 29.32 56.79
N SER A 617 19.90 29.61 56.77
CA SER A 617 18.71 29.13 57.52
C SER A 617 17.41 29.61 56.82
N ALA A 618 16.30 28.85 56.92
CA ALA A 618 14.95 29.33 57.30
C ALA A 618 13.83 28.28 57.08
N GLU A 619 13.21 27.82 58.17
CA GLU A 619 11.83 27.30 58.25
C GLU A 619 10.92 28.45 58.81
N PRO A 620 9.64 28.32 59.25
CA PRO A 620 8.77 27.12 59.43
C PRO A 620 7.26 27.32 59.12
N VAL A 621 6.41 26.42 59.66
CA VAL A 621 4.96 26.52 59.99
C VAL A 621 3.95 26.00 58.95
N ALA A 622 2.90 25.23 59.27
CA ALA A 622 2.60 24.28 60.38
C ALA A 622 1.29 23.49 60.10
N GLU A 623 0.94 22.58 61.02
CA GLU A 623 -0.44 22.17 61.43
C GLU A 623 -1.36 21.37 60.48
N THR A 624 -1.47 20.08 60.82
CA THR A 624 -2.65 19.20 60.72
C THR A 624 -3.61 19.51 61.93
N PRO A 625 -4.69 18.76 62.31
CA PRO A 625 -5.10 17.39 61.96
C PRO A 625 -6.64 17.11 61.92
N VAL A 626 -7.02 15.85 62.23
CA VAL A 626 -8.39 15.28 62.42
C VAL A 626 -9.12 14.89 61.12
N ALA A 627 -10.04 13.91 61.07
CA ALA A 627 -10.07 12.46 61.39
C ALA A 627 -11.44 11.90 60.85
N VAL A 628 -11.93 10.66 60.99
CA VAL A 628 -11.61 9.45 61.79
C VAL A 628 -11.86 8.20 60.91
N ALA A 629 -11.30 7.03 61.29
CA ALA A 629 -11.41 5.76 60.57
C ALA A 629 -12.48 4.79 61.14
N ALA A 630 -12.82 3.73 60.38
CA ALA A 630 -13.30 2.42 60.89
C ALA A 630 -13.10 1.29 59.85
N VAL A 631 -12.72 0.08 60.31
CA VAL A 631 -12.36 -1.15 59.54
C VAL A 631 -12.48 -2.35 60.50
N PRO A 632 -12.67 -3.63 60.09
CA PRO A 632 -13.47 -4.26 59.02
C PRO A 632 -14.58 -5.17 59.64
N ALA A 633 -15.17 -6.12 58.89
CA ALA A 633 -15.20 -7.57 59.24
C ALA A 633 -16.13 -8.46 58.37
N GLU A 634 -15.69 -9.72 58.18
CA GLU A 634 -16.44 -10.98 58.05
C GLU A 634 -17.49 -11.26 56.94
N ALA A 635 -17.60 -12.56 56.63
CA ALA A 635 -18.62 -13.19 55.79
C ALA A 635 -19.08 -14.50 56.46
N PRO A 636 -20.34 -14.96 56.26
CA PRO A 636 -20.76 -16.31 56.61
C PRO A 636 -21.12 -17.19 55.39
N VAL A 637 -21.47 -18.45 55.66
CA VAL A 637 -21.51 -19.57 54.70
C VAL A 637 -22.92 -20.15 54.51
N MET A 638 -23.21 -20.62 53.28
CA MET A 638 -24.29 -21.52 52.82
C MET A 638 -25.62 -21.65 53.59
N GLN A 639 -26.72 -21.62 52.82
CA GLN A 639 -27.73 -22.69 52.94
C GLN A 639 -28.37 -23.06 51.60
N ARG A 640 -28.88 -24.29 51.50
CA ARG A 640 -29.56 -24.85 50.32
C ARG A 640 -31.06 -24.52 50.34
N VAL A 641 -31.65 -24.42 49.15
CA VAL A 641 -32.96 -25.02 48.86
C VAL A 641 -32.81 -25.81 47.55
N GLU A 642 -33.43 -26.99 47.49
CA GLU A 642 -33.49 -27.85 46.30
C GLU A 642 -34.85 -27.67 45.63
N GLU A 643 -34.91 -27.67 44.29
CA GLU A 643 -36.01 -28.35 43.61
C GLU A 643 -35.60 -28.85 42.21
N GLN A 644 -36.36 -29.83 41.71
CA GLN A 644 -36.12 -30.61 40.50
C GLN A 644 -37.19 -30.19 39.44
N THR A 645 -37.30 -30.65 38.19
CA THR A 645 -36.72 -31.78 37.41
C THR A 645 -36.92 -31.49 35.90
N ALA A 646 -36.54 -32.43 35.01
CA ALA A 646 -36.84 -32.50 33.57
C ALA A 646 -36.12 -31.45 32.68
N VAL A 647 -35.36 -31.78 31.63
CA VAL A 647 -35.15 -33.00 30.81
C VAL A 647 -36.37 -33.47 30.02
N VAL A 648 -36.40 -33.18 28.70
CA VAL A 648 -36.51 -34.14 27.58
C VAL A 648 -36.10 -33.44 26.27
N SER A 649 -35.30 -34.15 25.46
CA SER A 649 -35.05 -34.00 24.01
C SER A 649 -34.71 -35.39 23.46
N PRO A 650 -34.73 -35.67 22.14
CA PRO A 650 -35.42 -35.01 21.02
C PRO A 650 -36.27 -35.98 20.16
N GLN A 651 -37.12 -35.45 19.27
CA GLN A 651 -37.52 -36.08 18.00
C GLN A 651 -37.51 -34.96 16.92
N ALA A 652 -36.89 -35.06 15.74
CA ALA A 652 -36.72 -36.12 14.73
C ALA A 652 -37.80 -36.09 13.65
N GLU A 653 -37.54 -35.36 12.55
CA GLU A 653 -38.30 -35.48 11.30
C GLU A 653 -37.48 -35.08 10.05
N GLN A 654 -37.59 -35.89 9.01
CA GLN A 654 -37.20 -35.70 7.60
C GLN A 654 -38.10 -36.65 6.78
N PRO A 655 -38.24 -36.45 5.46
CA PRO A 655 -38.56 -35.23 4.73
C PRO A 655 -39.94 -35.41 4.02
N ALA A 656 -40.35 -34.43 3.20
CA ALA A 656 -41.51 -34.58 2.32
C ALA A 656 -41.13 -34.31 0.86
N GLU A 657 -41.58 -35.18 -0.04
CA GLU A 657 -41.39 -35.11 -1.50
C GLU A 657 -42.79 -35.15 -2.18
N VAL A 658 -42.85 -34.75 -3.45
CA VAL A 658 -44.00 -34.87 -4.38
C VAL A 658 -45.18 -33.91 -4.15
N ALA A 659 -45.18 -32.84 -4.95
CA ALA A 659 -46.37 -32.28 -5.62
C ALA A 659 -45.94 -31.62 -6.94
#